data_AF-A0A7S4RDJ0-F1
#
_entry.id   AF-A0A7S4RDJ0-F1
#
_cell.length_a   1.000
_cell.length_b   1.000
_cell.length_c   1.000
_cell.angle_alpha   90.00
_cell.angle_beta   90.00
_cell.angle_gamma   90.00
#
_symmetry.space_group_name_H-M   'P 1'
#
loop_
_entity.id
_entity.type
_entity.pdbx_description
1 polymer ?
#
loop_
_entity_poly.entity_id
_entity_poly.type
_entity_poly.pdbx_seq_one_letter_code
_entity_poly.pdbx_strand_id
1 'polypeptide(L)'
;GACTQALKGAAPPPHSHLHPPSCRTAFYAAAAMQVESATLEDAVLAGLDFDRNAFLVLHSWTAGPFLLDFVAKAKGLLAEKAMTTSALATASGMQEGPLAIMLRTCCILGYAAFDRAQDSYSLVQGPELEELEVHLAPSSASAGALRSVYAEAQPPFRIPSSKATKILEVWQMARPAWRNSKSKALPVLLDGAVLAPLLASVAYFAHWDEDGQVFGEDEAVESLDFRALDAGARATLKSIFRELSIGDMTAEGKLLLRPECWESLQQAESFFQSVAYAPLLSNFHRVLTEEPGWGFEDEGREEDDDYCAVQPVLHGVGAGFVEAPLSQTLLRHLNLIFDGDSFKSQPKAIMDVGCGDGSLLVEMYNHIKKNLNRGQHLDEHPITLIGVDPREEMRTAAAVKLSELEVPHITQKGNVGKPAETLALLKRNKKKKIDPASILHVRAFQDSCRAYVAPANKPADDSPGALYAKAQMGDFMHLDKEGKPIKAVDIFFSLVEHFERWSAAMEGSFGLCMVEELMLDIPTSKRFIGDSMAFSSSALSSLARRYRIAPGAFIMAGAMAGLFPAKYEQVQNFPEQGKYTLVLNQHLVRKPFRLRLAELSDLPELLRLEAVGWAPHLRKGEKQLRRRLEVSPTTVFVCEMDGGLIAVLYVQKIASLDAIDTELFERVSDAHDPAGRVLQLLAIIGDTTPEVKALGIGNELRCFALHMARMDPGVDFVCAVTRCSDFRGEESQIQSYVDDHVSGKVVDSTIGFHTGYGAKVVKIVPGYRPEDVDNKGIGVLIKYDIKEWKAKDQAAAKRESRTRVRQEGAVAGKGGEQAVDDMRLGLEIVGGIMDDIGYPVKEEDLTRGFFGYGMDSLDLVRIRNKIGAVLGVELSTTLLLDFPNVAELADFLDQERGLGKYQGAAAERTVWEKLEESEIGYILDKLNKFYSLPQYQTKINDTEEKAGGVNGRYLSLIQSFRSEVEGSVFVANDVISEPKAELIEQAREELQSWITKNGKDHPKIRLKYTNMMKLLKIPLSN
;
A
#
# COMPACT_ATOMS: atom_id res chain seq x y z
N GLY A 1 42.50 -7.40 0.70
CA GLY A 1 43.74 -7.87 0.08
C GLY A 1 43.63 -7.84 -1.43
N ALA A 2 43.15 -8.93 -2.05
CA ALA A 2 42.92 -9.02 -3.50
C ALA A 2 41.52 -8.56 -3.97
N CYS A 3 40.49 -8.53 -3.11
CA CYS A 3 39.17 -7.94 -3.44
C CYS A 3 39.20 -6.42 -3.62
N THR A 4 40.20 -5.74 -3.06
CA THR A 4 40.23 -4.27 -2.93
C THR A 4 40.65 -3.54 -4.21
N GLN A 5 41.12 -4.25 -5.25
CA GLN A 5 41.57 -3.66 -6.51
C GLN A 5 40.55 -3.77 -7.66
N ALA A 6 39.54 -4.64 -7.57
CA ALA A 6 38.54 -4.83 -8.63
C ALA A 6 37.31 -3.91 -8.49
N LEU A 7 37.06 -3.32 -7.32
CA LEU A 7 35.85 -2.54 -7.01
C LEU A 7 36.00 -1.02 -7.19
N LYS A 8 37.20 -0.51 -7.51
CA LYS A 8 37.46 0.94 -7.65
C LYS A 8 36.87 1.60 -8.91
N GLY A 9 36.08 0.88 -9.71
CA GLY A 9 35.66 1.33 -11.04
C GLY A 9 34.16 1.34 -11.33
N ALA A 10 33.32 0.78 -10.47
CA ALA A 10 31.88 0.64 -10.74
C ALA A 10 31.07 1.50 -9.78
N ALA A 11 30.80 2.75 -10.17
CA ALA A 11 29.67 3.48 -9.61
C ALA A 11 28.39 2.68 -9.95
N PRO A 12 27.42 2.53 -9.03
CA PRO A 12 26.15 1.91 -9.36
C PRO A 12 25.52 2.66 -10.55
N PRO A 13 24.92 1.95 -11.51
CA PRO A 13 24.37 2.59 -12.69
C PRO A 13 23.33 3.64 -12.25
N PRO A 14 23.36 4.86 -12.81
CA PRO A 14 22.32 5.85 -12.52
C PRO A 14 20.95 5.27 -12.88
N HIS A 15 19.92 5.52 -12.07
CA HIS A 15 18.55 5.02 -12.28
C HIS A 15 17.85 5.66 -13.51
N SER A 16 18.63 6.24 -14.44
CA SER A 16 18.15 6.87 -15.65
C SER A 16 17.81 5.80 -16.70
N HIS A 17 16.51 5.66 -16.96
CA HIS A 17 15.89 4.87 -18.04
C HIS A 17 15.55 3.41 -17.69
N LEU A 18 14.54 3.21 -16.84
CA LEU A 18 13.88 1.90 -16.70
C LEU A 18 12.36 2.02 -17.00
N HIS A 19 12.04 1.68 -18.26
CA HIS A 19 10.80 1.14 -18.83
C HIS A 19 9.46 1.92 -18.85
N PRO A 20 8.59 1.67 -19.87
CA PRO A 20 7.27 2.28 -20.06
C PRO A 20 6.21 1.80 -19.03
N PRO A 21 5.03 2.46 -18.98
CA PRO A 21 4.04 2.31 -17.89
C PRO A 21 3.40 0.93 -17.75
N SER A 22 3.43 0.08 -18.79
CA SER A 22 2.71 -1.20 -18.80
C SER A 22 3.24 -2.25 -17.82
N CYS A 23 4.52 -2.18 -17.43
CA CYS A 23 5.12 -3.11 -16.47
C CYS A 23 5.00 -2.65 -15.00
N ARG A 24 4.75 -1.35 -14.75
CA ARG A 24 4.89 -0.75 -13.41
C ARG A 24 3.77 -1.12 -12.43
N THR A 25 2.60 -1.49 -12.92
CA THR A 25 1.45 -1.85 -12.10
C THR A 25 1.36 -3.34 -11.79
N ALA A 26 2.00 -4.21 -12.60
CA ALA A 26 1.83 -5.65 -12.51
C ALA A 26 2.45 -6.26 -11.24
N PHE A 27 3.46 -5.65 -10.61
CA PHE A 27 4.15 -6.33 -9.50
C PHE A 27 3.30 -6.45 -8.21
N TYR A 28 2.55 -5.40 -7.85
CA TYR A 28 1.57 -5.45 -6.75
C TYR A 28 0.14 -5.68 -7.24
N ALA A 29 -0.17 -5.46 -8.52
CA ALA A 29 -1.46 -5.86 -9.10
C ALA A 29 -1.53 -7.35 -9.42
N ALA A 30 -0.44 -8.04 -9.75
CA ALA A 30 -0.40 -9.50 -9.91
C ALA A 30 -0.52 -10.20 -8.54
N ALA A 31 0.06 -9.62 -7.48
CA ALA A 31 -0.27 -10.03 -6.10
C ALA A 31 -1.74 -9.73 -5.70
N ALA A 32 -2.43 -8.86 -6.44
CA ALA A 32 -3.85 -8.57 -6.27
C ALA A 32 -4.78 -9.35 -7.23
N MET A 33 -4.24 -9.99 -8.26
CA MET A 33 -5.01 -10.73 -9.26
C MET A 33 -4.66 -12.21 -9.23
N GLN A 34 -5.47 -12.94 -8.46
CA GLN A 34 -5.51 -14.39 -8.28
C GLN A 34 -4.55 -14.94 -7.22
N VAL A 35 -5.14 -15.41 -6.12
CA VAL A 35 -5.13 -16.81 -5.62
C VAL A 35 -5.64 -16.79 -4.17
N GLU A 36 -6.48 -17.75 -3.80
CA GLU A 36 -6.84 -18.00 -2.40
C GLU A 36 -5.55 -18.17 -1.59
N SER A 37 -5.42 -17.49 -0.44
CA SER A 37 -4.21 -17.50 0.41
C SER A 37 -3.46 -18.84 0.39
N ALA A 38 -2.31 -18.90 -0.28
CA ALA A 38 -1.57 -20.15 -0.47
C ALA A 38 -0.66 -20.40 0.74
N THR A 39 -1.02 -21.42 1.52
CA THR A 39 -0.18 -21.90 2.62
C THR A 39 1.07 -22.60 2.08
N LEU A 40 2.03 -22.93 2.96
CA LEU A 40 3.17 -23.76 2.57
C LEU A 40 2.71 -25.10 1.96
N GLU A 41 1.62 -25.68 2.47
CA GLU A 41 1.08 -26.94 1.95
C GLU A 41 0.55 -26.76 0.52
N ASP A 42 -0.17 -25.68 0.25
CA ASP A 42 -0.70 -25.37 -1.08
C ASP A 42 0.44 -25.10 -2.08
N ALA A 43 1.44 -24.32 -1.67
CA ALA A 43 2.62 -24.05 -2.47
C ALA A 43 3.38 -25.35 -2.79
N VAL A 44 3.59 -26.20 -1.80
CA VAL A 44 4.24 -27.51 -2.00
C VAL A 44 3.46 -28.42 -2.94
N LEU A 45 2.12 -28.41 -2.88
CA LEU A 45 1.26 -29.18 -3.79
C LEU A 45 1.39 -28.73 -5.25
N ALA A 46 1.64 -27.44 -5.49
CA ALA A 46 1.89 -26.91 -6.83
C ALA A 46 3.31 -27.25 -7.37
N GLY A 47 4.21 -27.80 -6.54
CA GLY A 47 5.53 -28.29 -6.96
C GLY A 47 6.48 -27.16 -7.36
N LEU A 48 7.28 -27.36 -8.41
CA LEU A 48 8.22 -26.36 -8.93
C LEU A 48 7.63 -25.52 -10.07
N ASP A 49 6.31 -25.53 -10.28
CA ASP A 49 5.67 -24.70 -11.30
C ASP A 49 5.96 -23.22 -11.01
N PHE A 50 6.83 -22.62 -11.83
CA PHE A 50 7.38 -21.30 -11.52
C PHE A 50 6.31 -20.22 -11.55
N ASP A 51 5.32 -20.38 -12.43
CA ASP A 51 4.20 -19.46 -12.57
C ASP A 51 3.33 -19.42 -11.29
N ARG A 52 3.33 -20.50 -10.49
CA ARG A 52 2.54 -20.62 -9.25
C ARG A 52 3.37 -20.48 -7.97
N ASN A 53 4.67 -20.76 -8.02
CA ASN A 53 5.53 -20.92 -6.84
C ASN A 53 6.83 -20.13 -6.89
N ALA A 54 6.89 -19.06 -7.68
CA ALA A 54 8.05 -18.17 -7.77
C ALA A 54 8.62 -17.81 -6.38
N PHE A 55 7.78 -17.35 -5.44
CA PHE A 55 8.25 -16.96 -4.10
C PHE A 55 8.83 -18.12 -3.28
N LEU A 56 8.31 -19.35 -3.43
CA LEU A 56 8.85 -20.51 -2.71
C LEU A 56 10.28 -20.83 -3.15
N VAL A 57 10.62 -20.63 -4.43
CA VAL A 57 12.00 -20.76 -4.93
C VAL A 57 12.93 -19.75 -4.23
N LEU A 58 12.47 -18.51 -4.07
CA LEU A 58 13.22 -17.48 -3.35
C LEU A 58 13.36 -17.79 -1.86
N HIS A 59 12.29 -18.24 -1.21
CA HIS A 59 12.29 -18.64 0.20
C HIS A 59 13.27 -19.77 0.47
N SER A 60 13.33 -20.73 -0.44
CA SER A 60 14.27 -21.83 -0.40
C SER A 60 15.73 -21.37 -0.39
N TRP A 61 16.10 -20.37 -1.19
CA TRP A 61 17.43 -19.77 -1.19
C TRP A 61 17.80 -19.13 0.17
N THR A 62 16.83 -18.51 0.84
CA THR A 62 17.10 -17.92 2.17
C THR A 62 17.17 -19.00 3.24
N ALA A 63 16.31 -20.02 3.16
CA ALA A 63 16.20 -21.07 4.16
C ALA A 63 17.37 -22.07 4.16
N GLY A 64 18.03 -22.30 3.02
CA GLY A 64 19.04 -23.35 2.87
C GLY A 64 20.14 -23.35 3.94
N PRO A 65 20.91 -22.26 4.12
CA PRO A 65 21.98 -22.20 5.12
C PRO A 65 21.44 -22.32 6.54
N PHE A 66 20.25 -21.77 6.79
CA PHE A 66 19.61 -21.81 8.10
C PHE A 66 19.21 -23.24 8.48
N LEU A 67 18.63 -24.00 7.55
CA LEU A 67 18.27 -25.39 7.78
C LEU A 67 19.50 -26.29 7.99
N LEU A 68 20.59 -26.03 7.25
CA LEU A 68 21.87 -26.73 7.42
C LEU A 68 22.42 -26.57 8.84
N ASP A 69 22.45 -25.34 9.36
CA ASP A 69 22.96 -25.08 10.70
C ASP A 69 21.97 -25.44 11.81
N PHE A 70 20.65 -25.33 11.55
CA PHE A 70 19.62 -25.79 12.46
C PHE A 70 19.74 -27.29 12.73
N VAL A 71 19.84 -28.12 11.68
CA VAL A 71 20.02 -29.57 11.81
C VAL A 71 21.34 -29.89 12.50
N ALA A 72 22.42 -29.19 12.14
CA ALA A 72 23.75 -29.45 12.68
C ALA A 72 23.89 -29.12 14.18
N LYS A 73 23.24 -28.05 14.67
CA LYS A 73 23.55 -27.48 16.00
C LYS A 73 22.35 -27.22 16.91
N ALA A 74 21.15 -26.98 16.39
CA ALA A 74 19.99 -26.60 17.20
C ALA A 74 19.03 -27.78 17.44
N LYS A 75 18.76 -28.58 16.40
CA LYS A 75 17.73 -29.61 16.41
C LYS A 75 17.93 -30.63 17.54
N GLY A 76 19.13 -31.17 17.73
CA GLY A 76 19.40 -32.15 18.78
C GLY A 76 19.06 -31.64 20.19
N LEU A 77 19.42 -30.39 20.49
CA LEU A 77 19.17 -29.76 21.79
C LEU A 77 17.68 -29.50 22.03
N LEU A 78 16.97 -29.02 21.01
CA LEU A 78 15.52 -28.79 21.10
C LEU A 78 14.70 -30.08 21.16
N ALA A 79 15.27 -31.23 20.77
CA ALA A 79 14.66 -32.54 20.94
C ALA A 79 14.64 -32.99 22.42
N GLU A 80 15.60 -32.51 23.22
CA GLU A 80 15.65 -32.83 24.65
C GLU A 80 14.62 -32.02 25.45
N LYS A 81 14.48 -30.73 25.13
CA LYS A 81 13.56 -29.82 25.82
C LYS A 81 13.35 -28.51 25.05
N ALA A 82 12.29 -27.79 25.38
CA ALA A 82 12.12 -26.40 24.96
C ALA A 82 13.21 -25.50 25.58
N MET A 83 13.71 -24.53 24.82
CA MET A 83 14.79 -23.65 25.23
C MET A 83 14.55 -22.21 24.76
N THR A 84 14.90 -21.23 25.59
CA THR A 84 15.01 -19.83 25.14
C THR A 84 16.17 -19.69 24.16
N THR A 85 16.16 -18.63 23.34
CA THR A 85 17.25 -18.36 22.40
C THR A 85 18.61 -18.29 23.12
N SER A 86 18.69 -17.58 24.24
CA SER A 86 19.93 -17.42 25.02
C SER A 86 20.44 -18.75 25.59
N ALA A 87 19.54 -19.60 26.09
CA ALA A 87 19.90 -20.94 26.58
C ALA A 87 20.42 -21.82 25.44
N LEU A 88 19.78 -21.78 24.28
CA LEU A 88 20.18 -22.56 23.12
C LEU A 88 21.52 -22.06 22.54
N ALA A 89 21.71 -20.74 22.47
CA ALA A 89 22.96 -20.10 22.05
C ALA A 89 24.13 -20.60 22.91
N THR A 90 23.95 -20.58 24.23
CA THR A 90 24.95 -21.06 25.20
C THR A 90 25.26 -22.55 25.00
N ALA A 91 24.23 -23.39 24.86
CA ALA A 91 24.41 -24.83 24.73
C ALA A 91 25.02 -25.27 23.39
N SER A 92 24.79 -24.50 22.32
CA SER A 92 25.25 -24.82 20.96
C SER A 92 26.55 -24.11 20.55
N GLY A 93 27.00 -23.12 21.34
CA GLY A 93 28.12 -22.25 20.98
C GLY A 93 27.82 -21.31 19.80
N MET A 94 26.54 -20.96 19.61
CA MET A 94 26.09 -20.04 18.57
C MET A 94 25.81 -18.65 19.15
N GLN A 95 25.79 -17.63 18.29
CA GLN A 95 25.48 -16.25 18.62
C GLN A 95 23.97 -16.06 18.69
N GLU A 96 23.49 -15.47 19.78
CA GLU A 96 22.06 -15.38 20.12
C GLU A 96 21.22 -14.69 19.03
N GLY A 97 21.72 -13.59 18.47
CA GLY A 97 21.00 -12.81 17.46
C GLY A 97 20.72 -13.56 16.16
N PRO A 98 21.75 -13.99 15.40
CA PRO A 98 21.56 -14.80 14.19
C PRO A 98 20.83 -16.12 14.46
N LEU A 99 21.03 -16.73 15.63
CA LEU A 99 20.28 -17.92 16.05
C LEU A 99 18.78 -17.64 16.13
N ALA A 100 18.36 -16.52 16.73
CA ALA A 100 16.95 -16.16 16.83
C ALA A 100 16.29 -16.02 15.44
N ILE A 101 16.99 -15.41 14.48
CA ILE A 101 16.52 -15.25 13.10
C ILE A 101 16.39 -16.62 12.41
N MET A 102 17.35 -17.51 12.62
CA MET A 102 17.29 -18.89 12.14
C MET A 102 16.09 -19.65 12.72
N LEU A 103 15.89 -19.58 14.04
CA LEU A 103 14.78 -20.26 14.73
C LEU A 103 13.41 -19.73 14.26
N ARG A 104 13.28 -18.41 14.12
CA ARG A 104 12.08 -17.78 13.55
C ARG A 104 11.75 -18.34 12.17
N THR A 105 12.77 -18.50 11.32
CA THR A 105 12.63 -19.08 9.98
C THR A 105 12.14 -20.52 10.06
N CYS A 106 12.73 -21.34 10.96
CA CYS A 106 12.29 -22.71 11.21
C CYS A 106 10.85 -22.78 11.76
N CYS A 107 10.40 -21.78 12.52
CA CYS A 107 9.02 -21.69 12.98
C CYS A 107 8.02 -21.45 11.84
N ILE A 108 8.35 -20.56 10.90
CA ILE A 108 7.50 -20.30 9.74
C ILE A 108 7.40 -21.55 8.85
N LEU A 109 8.52 -22.24 8.63
CA LEU A 109 8.56 -23.50 7.88
C LEU A 109 7.93 -24.69 8.61
N GLY A 110 7.62 -24.56 9.91
CA GLY A 110 6.95 -25.59 10.69
C GLY A 110 7.86 -26.69 11.26
N TYR A 111 9.18 -26.48 11.30
CA TYR A 111 10.13 -27.40 11.96
C TYR A 111 10.32 -27.11 13.45
N ALA A 112 10.02 -25.87 13.87
CA ALA A 112 10.04 -25.44 15.26
C ALA A 112 8.73 -24.73 15.63
N ALA A 113 8.45 -24.58 16.92
CA ALA A 113 7.33 -23.79 17.43
C ALA A 113 7.86 -22.80 18.47
N PHE A 114 7.33 -21.57 18.42
CA PHE A 114 7.67 -20.50 19.37
C PHE A 114 6.53 -20.32 20.37
N ASP A 115 6.82 -20.47 21.65
CA ASP A 115 5.92 -20.13 22.74
C ASP A 115 6.21 -18.70 23.21
N ARG A 116 5.31 -17.78 22.85
CA ARG A 116 5.42 -16.35 23.22
C ARG A 116 5.38 -16.12 24.73
N ALA A 117 4.69 -16.96 25.51
CA ALA A 117 4.57 -16.78 26.95
C ALA A 117 5.83 -17.20 27.69
N GLN A 118 6.51 -18.23 27.19
CA GLN A 118 7.77 -18.72 27.75
C GLN A 118 9.02 -18.15 27.07
N ASP A 119 8.85 -17.40 25.99
CA ASP A 119 9.93 -16.91 25.12
C ASP A 119 10.89 -18.04 24.72
N SER A 120 10.30 -19.19 24.35
CA SER A 120 11.04 -20.44 24.13
C SER A 120 10.65 -21.14 22.84
N TYR A 121 11.60 -21.90 22.31
CA TYR A 121 11.46 -22.68 21.09
C TYR A 121 11.41 -24.16 21.42
N SER A 122 10.61 -24.91 20.67
CA SER A 122 10.50 -26.36 20.73
C SER A 122 10.48 -26.97 19.33
N LEU A 123 10.77 -28.26 19.20
CA LEU A 123 10.65 -28.96 17.91
C LEU A 123 9.20 -29.34 17.61
N VAL A 124 8.84 -29.20 16.33
CA VAL A 124 7.63 -29.82 15.80
C VAL A 124 8.00 -31.21 15.28
N GLN A 125 7.59 -32.23 16.02
CA GLN A 125 7.88 -33.63 15.67
C GLN A 125 7.03 -34.10 14.49
N GLY A 126 7.61 -34.95 13.63
CA GLY A 126 6.89 -35.55 12.50
C GLY A 126 7.82 -35.99 11.35
N PRO A 127 7.26 -36.64 10.32
CA PRO A 127 8.03 -37.19 9.20
C PRO A 127 8.82 -36.11 8.43
N GLU A 128 8.29 -34.89 8.36
CA GLU A 128 8.97 -33.75 7.73
C GLU A 128 10.31 -33.43 8.40
N LEU A 129 10.37 -33.49 9.74
CA LEU A 129 11.58 -33.23 10.52
C LEU A 129 12.59 -34.40 10.43
N GLU A 130 12.11 -35.64 10.42
CA GLU A 130 12.95 -36.83 10.26
C GLU A 130 13.67 -36.82 8.91
N GLU A 131 12.95 -36.53 7.84
CA GLU A 131 13.51 -36.44 6.49
C GLU A 131 14.48 -35.25 6.35
N LEU A 132 14.17 -34.12 6.99
CA LEU A 132 15.10 -32.97 7.07
C LEU A 132 16.45 -33.39 7.67
N GLU A 133 16.45 -34.18 8.76
CA GLU A 133 17.67 -34.68 9.38
C GLU A 133 18.42 -35.66 8.48
N VAL A 134 17.72 -36.61 7.85
CA VAL A 134 18.33 -37.59 6.94
C VAL A 134 19.08 -36.88 5.81
N HIS A 135 18.47 -35.84 5.23
CA HIS A 135 19.05 -35.14 4.10
C HIS A 135 20.02 -34.03 4.49
N LEU A 136 19.86 -33.34 5.61
CA LEU A 136 20.71 -32.19 5.97
C LEU A 136 21.66 -32.44 7.16
N ALA A 137 21.79 -33.68 7.62
CA ALA A 137 22.86 -34.04 8.56
C ALA A 137 24.24 -33.60 8.03
N PRO A 138 25.17 -33.12 8.88
CA PRO A 138 26.45 -32.57 8.44
C PRO A 138 27.29 -33.45 7.51
N SER A 139 27.17 -34.77 7.64
CA SER A 139 27.89 -35.76 6.83
C SER A 139 27.14 -36.22 5.58
N SER A 140 25.92 -35.74 5.34
CA SER A 140 25.12 -36.17 4.20
C SER A 140 25.65 -35.60 2.88
N ALA A 141 25.48 -36.36 1.80
CA ALA A 141 25.84 -35.89 0.46
C ALA A 141 25.00 -34.67 0.05
N SER A 142 23.71 -34.62 0.44
CA SER A 142 22.82 -33.50 0.12
C SER A 142 23.26 -32.21 0.80
N ALA A 143 23.67 -32.28 2.06
CA ALA A 143 24.16 -31.12 2.80
C ALA A 143 25.45 -30.56 2.17
N GLY A 144 26.38 -31.45 1.81
CA GLY A 144 27.61 -31.07 1.11
C GLY A 144 27.33 -30.42 -0.25
N ALA A 145 26.42 -31.00 -1.03
CA ALA A 145 26.00 -30.45 -2.32
C ALA A 145 25.37 -29.06 -2.16
N LEU A 146 24.45 -28.90 -1.20
CA LEU A 146 23.82 -27.61 -0.94
C LEU A 146 24.84 -26.54 -0.50
N ARG A 147 25.77 -26.86 0.41
CA ARG A 147 26.85 -25.94 0.80
C ARG A 147 27.71 -25.52 -0.40
N SER A 148 27.99 -26.44 -1.34
CA SER A 148 28.76 -26.12 -2.54
C SER A 148 28.06 -25.11 -3.46
N VAL A 149 26.72 -25.12 -3.52
CA VAL A 149 25.96 -24.12 -4.28
C VAL A 149 26.17 -22.73 -3.70
N TYR A 150 26.00 -22.54 -2.39
CA TYR A 150 26.24 -21.23 -1.77
C TYR A 150 27.70 -20.79 -1.87
N ALA A 151 28.66 -21.72 -1.79
CA ALA A 151 30.08 -21.38 -1.87
C ALA A 151 30.53 -21.01 -3.30
N GLU A 152 30.02 -21.70 -4.31
CA GLU A 152 30.60 -21.68 -5.66
C GLU A 152 29.68 -21.08 -6.74
N ALA A 153 28.37 -20.92 -6.50
CA ALA A 153 27.39 -20.50 -7.51
C ALA A 153 26.67 -19.18 -7.15
N GLN A 154 27.45 -18.18 -6.73
CA GLN A 154 26.96 -16.83 -6.38
C GLN A 154 26.43 -16.09 -7.64
N PRO A 155 25.13 -15.70 -7.71
CA PRO A 155 24.55 -14.93 -8.82
C PRO A 155 25.09 -13.48 -8.83
N PRO A 156 24.82 -12.67 -9.87
CA PRO A 156 24.47 -13.13 -11.20
C PRO A 156 25.70 -13.78 -11.87
N PHE A 157 25.50 -14.76 -12.74
CA PHE A 157 26.57 -15.34 -13.58
C PHE A 157 26.13 -15.67 -15.01
N ARG A 158 27.03 -15.52 -15.98
CA ARG A 158 26.76 -15.90 -17.39
C ARG A 158 26.67 -17.43 -17.53
N ILE A 159 25.98 -17.87 -18.58
CA ILE A 159 25.89 -19.29 -18.96
C ILE A 159 26.44 -19.41 -20.39
N PRO A 160 27.48 -20.22 -20.64
CA PRO A 160 28.19 -21.11 -19.70
C PRO A 160 29.12 -20.36 -18.72
N SER A 161 29.31 -20.94 -17.53
CA SER A 161 30.35 -20.57 -16.56
C SER A 161 30.58 -21.71 -15.56
N SER A 162 31.69 -21.70 -14.82
CA SER A 162 31.93 -22.68 -13.75
C SER A 162 30.83 -22.66 -12.67
N LYS A 163 30.30 -21.46 -12.37
CA LYS A 163 29.17 -21.25 -11.46
C LYS A 163 27.91 -21.96 -11.97
N ALA A 164 27.59 -21.81 -13.26
CA ALA A 164 26.46 -22.51 -13.89
C ALA A 164 26.68 -24.03 -13.90
N THR A 165 27.90 -24.49 -14.20
CA THR A 165 28.25 -25.92 -14.16
C THR A 165 27.98 -26.53 -12.80
N LYS A 166 28.33 -25.84 -11.70
CA LYS A 166 28.05 -26.30 -10.34
C LYS A 166 26.56 -26.58 -10.10
N ILE A 167 25.68 -25.69 -10.53
CA ILE A 167 24.22 -25.88 -10.41
C ILE A 167 23.78 -27.13 -11.17
N LEU A 168 24.24 -27.29 -12.41
CA LEU A 168 23.88 -28.44 -13.25
C LEU A 168 24.41 -29.77 -12.67
N GLU A 169 25.62 -29.78 -12.12
CA GLU A 169 26.21 -30.94 -11.44
C GLU A 169 25.38 -31.35 -10.21
N VAL A 170 25.04 -30.40 -9.33
CA VAL A 170 24.24 -30.67 -8.14
C VAL A 170 22.84 -31.18 -8.52
N TRP A 171 22.23 -30.56 -9.55
CA TRP A 171 20.93 -30.97 -10.07
C TRP A 171 20.93 -32.40 -10.63
N GLN A 172 22.01 -32.83 -11.29
CA GLN A 172 22.10 -34.18 -11.82
C GLN A 172 22.47 -35.22 -10.76
N MET A 173 23.48 -34.92 -9.94
CA MET A 173 24.16 -35.94 -9.13
C MET A 173 23.58 -36.03 -7.72
N ALA A 174 23.24 -34.92 -7.10
CA ALA A 174 22.82 -34.89 -5.70
C ALA A 174 21.29 -34.93 -5.54
N ARG A 175 20.56 -34.24 -6.43
CA ARG A 175 19.10 -34.15 -6.39
C ARG A 175 18.35 -35.49 -6.31
N PRO A 176 18.74 -36.57 -7.01
CA PRO A 176 18.04 -37.86 -6.90
C PRO A 176 17.95 -38.41 -5.47
N ALA A 177 18.89 -38.01 -4.59
CA ALA A 177 18.87 -38.41 -3.19
C ALA A 177 17.67 -37.82 -2.43
N TRP A 178 17.42 -36.51 -2.54
CA TRP A 178 16.32 -35.85 -1.81
C TRP A 178 15.00 -35.81 -2.56
N ARG A 179 15.01 -35.99 -3.88
CA ARG A 179 13.76 -36.05 -4.68
C ARG A 179 12.83 -37.19 -4.27
N ASN A 180 13.39 -38.28 -3.71
CA ASN A 180 12.66 -39.45 -3.24
C ASN A 180 12.35 -39.39 -1.73
N SER A 181 12.52 -38.23 -1.09
CA SER A 181 12.17 -38.04 0.31
C SER A 181 10.68 -38.31 0.55
N LYS A 182 10.34 -38.79 1.75
CA LYS A 182 8.93 -38.91 2.19
C LYS A 182 8.31 -37.57 2.54
N SER A 183 9.13 -36.55 2.79
CA SER A 183 8.69 -35.18 3.03
C SER A 183 8.10 -34.63 1.75
N LYS A 184 6.96 -33.94 1.87
CA LYS A 184 6.36 -33.24 0.72
C LYS A 184 7.08 -31.93 0.44
N ALA A 185 7.46 -31.21 1.49
CA ALA A 185 8.01 -29.86 1.37
C ALA A 185 9.51 -29.84 1.04
N LEU A 186 10.28 -30.75 1.63
CA LEU A 186 11.74 -30.74 1.57
C LEU A 186 12.30 -30.86 0.15
N PRO A 187 11.80 -31.72 -0.75
CA PRO A 187 12.29 -31.77 -2.13
C PRO A 187 12.16 -30.41 -2.84
N VAL A 188 11.01 -29.74 -2.66
CA VAL A 188 10.73 -28.43 -3.27
C VAL A 188 11.66 -27.36 -2.68
N LEU A 189 11.88 -27.38 -1.36
CA LEU A 189 12.80 -26.46 -0.69
C LEU A 189 14.25 -26.65 -1.16
N LEU A 190 14.72 -27.88 -1.28
CA LEU A 190 16.09 -28.13 -1.72
C LEU A 190 16.29 -27.80 -3.20
N ASP A 191 15.30 -28.12 -4.04
CA ASP A 191 15.32 -27.75 -5.45
C ASP A 191 15.32 -26.23 -5.64
N GLY A 192 14.47 -25.50 -4.91
CA GLY A 192 14.43 -24.04 -4.97
C GLY A 192 15.75 -23.40 -4.55
N ALA A 193 16.40 -23.92 -3.52
CA ALA A 193 17.69 -23.41 -3.05
C ALA A 193 18.81 -23.62 -4.07
N VAL A 194 18.74 -24.68 -4.88
CA VAL A 194 19.69 -24.93 -5.98
C VAL A 194 19.37 -24.05 -7.19
N LEU A 195 18.09 -23.83 -7.50
CA LEU A 195 17.67 -23.17 -8.74
C LEU A 195 17.58 -21.65 -8.67
N ALA A 196 17.34 -21.06 -7.50
CA ALA A 196 17.24 -19.61 -7.33
C ALA A 196 18.41 -18.81 -7.95
N PRO A 197 19.70 -19.14 -7.73
CA PRO A 197 20.79 -18.38 -8.32
C PRO A 197 20.88 -18.54 -9.85
N LEU A 198 20.47 -19.70 -10.39
CA LEU A 198 20.38 -19.93 -11.83
C LEU A 198 19.28 -19.05 -12.46
N LEU A 199 18.09 -19.06 -11.86
CA LEU A 199 16.94 -18.28 -12.37
C LEU A 199 17.19 -16.78 -12.28
N ALA A 200 17.73 -16.31 -11.16
CA ALA A 200 18.11 -14.91 -11.02
C ALA A 200 19.15 -14.52 -12.07
N SER A 201 20.14 -15.38 -12.35
CA SER A 201 21.15 -15.09 -13.37
C SER A 201 20.60 -15.08 -14.79
N VAL A 202 19.68 -16.00 -15.11
CA VAL A 202 19.00 -16.06 -16.41
C VAL A 202 18.14 -14.81 -16.63
N ALA A 203 17.32 -14.44 -15.64
CA ALA A 203 16.51 -13.23 -15.70
C ALA A 203 17.37 -11.97 -15.79
N TYR A 204 18.44 -11.89 -14.98
CA TYR A 204 19.33 -10.74 -14.98
C TYR A 204 20.00 -10.53 -16.35
N PHE A 205 20.60 -11.58 -16.89
CA PHE A 205 21.34 -11.47 -18.15
C PHE A 205 20.47 -11.47 -19.41
N ALA A 206 19.14 -11.55 -19.26
CA ALA A 206 18.19 -11.28 -20.33
C ALA A 206 18.14 -9.78 -20.70
N HIS A 207 18.43 -8.89 -19.74
CA HIS A 207 18.29 -7.44 -19.92
C HIS A 207 19.53 -6.64 -19.54
N TRP A 208 20.31 -7.10 -18.56
CA TRP A 208 21.43 -6.34 -18.00
C TRP A 208 22.80 -6.93 -18.34
N ASP A 209 23.79 -6.06 -18.44
CA ASP A 209 25.20 -6.44 -18.44
C ASP A 209 25.78 -6.53 -17.02
N GLU A 210 27.10 -6.73 -16.92
CA GLU A 210 27.78 -6.93 -15.64
C GLU A 210 27.76 -5.67 -14.75
N ASP A 211 27.61 -4.50 -15.35
CA ASP A 211 27.54 -3.20 -14.67
C ASP A 211 26.09 -2.77 -14.36
N GLY A 212 25.11 -3.59 -14.73
CA GLY A 212 23.69 -3.31 -14.53
C GLY A 212 23.10 -2.36 -15.58
N GLN A 213 23.73 -2.24 -16.75
CA GLN A 213 23.25 -1.44 -17.88
C GLN A 213 22.38 -2.29 -18.81
N VAL A 214 21.32 -1.69 -19.38
CA VAL A 214 20.34 -2.38 -20.23
C VAL A 214 20.83 -2.54 -21.68
N PHE A 215 20.58 -3.69 -22.31
CA PHE A 215 20.84 -3.95 -23.73
C PHE A 215 19.72 -3.41 -24.65
N GLY A 216 19.75 -2.13 -25.08
CA GLY A 216 18.84 -1.61 -26.13
C GLY A 216 17.33 -1.64 -25.80
N GLU A 217 16.46 -1.17 -26.71
CA GLU A 217 15.02 -0.99 -26.44
C GLU A 217 14.23 -2.31 -26.25
N ASP A 218 13.17 -2.21 -25.43
CA ASP A 218 12.25 -3.21 -24.86
C ASP A 218 11.59 -4.20 -25.84
N GLU A 219 12.35 -5.06 -26.52
CA GLU A 219 11.80 -6.23 -27.19
C GLU A 219 11.65 -7.40 -26.19
N ALA A 220 10.48 -8.04 -26.18
CA ALA A 220 10.26 -9.26 -25.43
C ALA A 220 11.29 -10.32 -25.87
N VAL A 221 12.04 -10.87 -24.91
CA VAL A 221 13.02 -11.92 -25.20
C VAL A 221 12.26 -13.22 -25.46
N GLU A 222 11.79 -13.43 -26.71
CA GLU A 222 11.06 -14.65 -27.10
C GLU A 222 11.92 -15.92 -26.98
N SER A 223 13.24 -15.77 -26.87
CA SER A 223 14.15 -16.90 -26.77
C SER A 223 15.50 -16.56 -26.14
N LEU A 224 16.05 -17.51 -25.39
CA LEU A 224 17.39 -17.43 -24.81
C LEU A 224 18.35 -18.41 -25.49
N ASP A 225 19.59 -17.99 -25.71
CA ASP A 225 20.59 -18.77 -26.45
C ASP A 225 21.59 -19.47 -25.52
N PHE A 226 21.58 -20.80 -25.54
CA PHE A 226 22.49 -21.65 -24.78
C PHE A 226 23.30 -22.60 -25.68
N ARG A 227 23.48 -22.26 -26.96
CA ARG A 227 24.25 -23.04 -27.95
C ARG A 227 25.68 -23.35 -27.49
N ALA A 228 26.26 -22.47 -26.69
CA ALA A 228 27.63 -22.58 -26.18
C ALA A 228 27.82 -23.67 -25.09
N LEU A 229 26.75 -24.18 -24.48
CA LEU A 229 26.83 -25.31 -23.53
C LEU A 229 27.11 -26.63 -24.27
N ASP A 230 27.76 -27.61 -23.64
CA ASP A 230 27.88 -28.96 -24.19
C ASP A 230 26.51 -29.69 -24.19
N ALA A 231 26.43 -30.82 -24.90
CA ALA A 231 25.17 -31.55 -25.07
C ALA A 231 24.56 -32.06 -23.74
N GLY A 232 25.39 -32.46 -22.77
CA GLY A 232 24.94 -32.93 -21.46
C GLY A 232 24.43 -31.80 -20.59
N ALA A 233 25.16 -30.68 -20.54
CA ALA A 233 24.73 -29.46 -19.86
C ALA A 233 23.42 -28.93 -20.45
N ARG A 234 23.29 -28.91 -21.79
CA ARG A 234 22.02 -28.55 -22.46
C ARG A 234 20.88 -29.49 -22.09
N ALA A 235 21.09 -30.81 -22.10
CA ALA A 235 20.04 -31.76 -21.73
C ALA A 235 19.54 -31.55 -20.29
N THR A 236 20.45 -31.20 -19.37
CA THR A 236 20.13 -30.88 -17.98
C THR A 236 19.31 -29.61 -17.86
N LEU A 237 19.80 -28.53 -18.49
CA LEU A 237 19.14 -27.23 -18.45
C LEU A 237 17.75 -27.31 -19.09
N LYS A 238 17.60 -28.09 -20.17
CA LYS A 238 16.30 -28.44 -20.77
C LYS A 238 15.37 -29.12 -19.76
N SER A 239 15.89 -30.07 -18.98
CA SER A 239 15.09 -30.75 -17.95
C SER A 239 14.65 -29.78 -16.85
N ILE A 240 15.52 -28.87 -16.43
CA ILE A 240 15.21 -27.85 -15.42
C ILE A 240 14.07 -26.95 -15.91
N PHE A 241 14.22 -26.35 -17.10
CA PHE A 241 13.21 -25.44 -17.62
C PHE A 241 11.86 -26.11 -17.89
N ARG A 242 11.84 -27.39 -18.28
CA ARG A 242 10.60 -28.17 -18.38
C ARG A 242 9.95 -28.43 -17.03
N GLU A 243 10.75 -28.71 -16.00
CA GLU A 243 10.25 -28.99 -14.65
C GLU A 243 9.73 -27.73 -13.95
N LEU A 244 10.34 -26.58 -14.22
CA LEU A 244 9.86 -25.26 -13.82
C LEU A 244 8.68 -24.76 -14.65
N SER A 245 8.31 -25.51 -15.69
CA SER A 245 7.32 -25.11 -16.69
C SER A 245 7.67 -23.82 -17.45
N ILE A 246 8.91 -23.36 -17.49
CA ILE A 246 9.28 -22.08 -18.15
C ILE A 246 9.22 -22.18 -19.70
N GLY A 247 9.61 -23.32 -20.26
CA GLY A 247 9.74 -23.47 -21.70
C GLY A 247 10.39 -24.79 -22.14
N ASP A 248 10.65 -24.90 -23.45
CA ASP A 248 11.36 -26.04 -24.01
C ASP A 248 12.53 -25.59 -24.88
N MET A 249 13.60 -26.38 -24.88
CA MET A 249 14.83 -26.06 -25.61
C MET A 249 14.91 -26.87 -26.91
N THR A 250 15.25 -26.19 -28.01
CA THR A 250 15.49 -26.82 -29.32
C THR A 250 16.73 -27.73 -29.27
N ALA A 251 16.89 -28.58 -30.28
CA ALA A 251 18.04 -29.48 -30.36
C ALA A 251 19.38 -28.72 -30.44
N GLU A 252 19.36 -27.53 -31.03
CA GLU A 252 20.51 -26.65 -31.20
C GLU A 252 20.90 -25.94 -29.89
N GLY A 253 20.00 -25.83 -28.91
CA GLY A 253 20.26 -25.16 -27.64
C GLY A 253 19.62 -23.78 -27.50
N LYS A 254 18.55 -23.49 -28.25
CA LYS A 254 17.75 -22.27 -28.11
C LYS A 254 16.54 -22.56 -27.20
N LEU A 255 16.41 -21.88 -26.07
CA LEU A 255 15.22 -22.00 -25.23
C LEU A 255 14.09 -21.16 -25.82
N LEU A 256 12.95 -21.80 -26.07
CA LEU A 256 11.70 -21.14 -26.44
C LEU A 256 10.84 -21.03 -25.20
N LEU A 257 10.55 -19.80 -24.79
CA LEU A 257 9.70 -19.53 -23.63
C LEU A 257 8.24 -19.85 -23.97
N ARG A 258 7.47 -20.34 -22.99
CA ARG A 258 6.01 -20.34 -23.13
C ARG A 258 5.53 -18.88 -23.11
N PRO A 259 4.49 -18.51 -23.90
CA PRO A 259 3.98 -17.14 -23.92
C PRO A 259 3.62 -16.59 -22.54
N GLU A 260 3.07 -17.44 -21.66
CA GLU A 260 2.63 -17.07 -20.31
C GLU A 260 3.80 -17.00 -19.29
N CYS A 261 4.93 -17.64 -19.57
CA CYS A 261 6.06 -17.72 -18.63
C CYS A 261 7.03 -16.54 -18.71
N TRP A 262 6.87 -15.68 -19.71
CA TRP A 262 7.64 -14.43 -19.77
C TRP A 262 7.35 -13.56 -18.55
N GLU A 263 6.07 -13.39 -18.20
CA GLU A 263 5.65 -12.63 -17.01
C GLU A 263 6.22 -13.25 -15.72
N SER A 264 6.28 -14.58 -15.63
CA SER A 264 6.87 -15.27 -14.49
C SER A 264 8.40 -15.14 -14.42
N LEU A 265 9.11 -15.12 -15.56
CA LEU A 265 10.54 -14.78 -15.59
C LEU A 265 10.80 -13.33 -15.18
N GLN A 266 9.93 -12.38 -15.55
CA GLN A 266 9.97 -11.02 -15.02
C GLN A 266 9.75 -11.00 -13.50
N GLN A 267 8.92 -11.90 -12.96
CA GLN A 267 8.78 -12.04 -11.50
C GLN A 267 10.10 -12.41 -10.82
N ALA A 268 11.01 -13.12 -11.49
CA ALA A 268 12.34 -13.44 -10.94
C ALA A 268 13.21 -12.19 -10.73
N GLU A 269 12.92 -11.06 -11.37
CA GLU A 269 13.61 -9.78 -11.15
C GLU A 269 13.42 -9.27 -9.72
N SER A 270 12.29 -9.58 -9.11
CA SER A 270 12.07 -9.28 -7.70
C SER A 270 12.96 -10.08 -6.75
N PHE A 271 13.51 -11.21 -7.20
CA PHE A 271 14.39 -12.02 -6.36
C PHE A 271 15.74 -11.33 -6.19
N PHE A 272 16.12 -10.43 -7.09
CA PHE A 272 17.45 -9.83 -7.16
C PHE A 272 17.87 -9.21 -5.83
N GLN A 273 16.97 -8.49 -5.14
CA GLN A 273 17.28 -7.94 -3.81
C GLN A 273 17.68 -9.02 -2.80
N SER A 274 16.95 -10.14 -2.78
CA SER A 274 17.17 -11.23 -1.83
C SER A 274 18.37 -12.09 -2.21
N VAL A 275 18.53 -12.43 -3.50
CA VAL A 275 19.69 -13.21 -3.96
C VAL A 275 20.99 -12.40 -3.95
N ALA A 276 20.93 -11.06 -3.96
CA ALA A 276 22.12 -10.22 -3.78
C ALA A 276 22.81 -10.43 -2.42
N TYR A 277 22.11 -10.95 -1.41
CA TYR A 277 22.69 -11.36 -0.12
C TYR A 277 23.40 -12.72 -0.16
N ALA A 278 23.70 -13.23 -1.36
CA ALA A 278 24.45 -14.47 -1.51
C ALA A 278 25.79 -14.48 -0.74
N PRO A 279 26.57 -13.38 -0.62
CA PRO A 279 27.77 -13.36 0.22
C PRO A 279 27.45 -13.59 1.71
N LEU A 280 26.43 -12.92 2.24
CA LEU A 280 25.92 -13.12 3.61
C LEU A 280 25.46 -14.57 3.85
N LEU A 281 24.67 -15.13 2.95
CA LEU A 281 24.16 -16.50 3.07
C LEU A 281 25.29 -17.54 3.00
N SER A 282 26.30 -17.34 2.16
CA SER A 282 27.48 -18.22 2.09
C SER A 282 28.34 -18.18 3.35
N ASN A 283 28.34 -17.06 4.08
CA ASN A 283 29.07 -16.87 5.33
C ASN A 283 28.16 -16.99 6.56
N PHE A 284 26.91 -17.46 6.41
CA PHE A 284 25.96 -17.49 7.53
C PHE A 284 26.48 -18.30 8.72
N HIS A 285 27.19 -19.42 8.48
CA HIS A 285 27.80 -20.19 9.56
C HIS A 285 28.75 -19.33 10.41
N ARG A 286 29.63 -18.54 9.76
CA ARG A 286 30.55 -17.61 10.43
C ARG A 286 29.77 -16.55 11.21
N VAL A 287 28.72 -15.98 10.62
CA VAL A 287 27.82 -15.02 11.29
C VAL A 287 27.20 -15.65 12.55
N LEU A 288 26.78 -16.92 12.44
CA LEU A 288 26.11 -17.65 13.50
C LEU A 288 27.05 -18.09 14.63
N THR A 289 28.35 -18.27 14.39
CA THR A 289 29.26 -18.88 15.39
C THR A 289 30.39 -17.97 15.86
N GLU A 290 30.93 -17.15 14.97
CA GLU A 290 32.20 -16.45 15.19
C GLU A 290 32.01 -14.93 15.20
N GLU A 291 31.36 -14.40 14.17
CA GLU A 291 31.34 -12.98 13.88
C GLU A 291 29.93 -12.55 13.46
N PRO A 292 29.01 -12.35 14.42
CA PRO A 292 27.64 -11.92 14.13
C PRO A 292 27.59 -10.52 13.51
N GLY A 293 28.72 -9.81 13.62
CA GLY A 293 29.00 -8.53 12.99
C GLY A 293 29.30 -8.58 11.49
N TRP A 294 29.62 -9.76 10.94
CA TRP A 294 30.32 -9.89 9.66
C TRP A 294 29.57 -9.25 8.49
N GLY A 295 30.32 -8.57 7.63
CA GLY A 295 29.81 -7.98 6.40
C GLY A 295 29.16 -6.61 6.55
N PHE A 296 29.16 -6.08 7.77
CA PHE A 296 28.67 -4.74 8.11
C PHE A 296 29.69 -4.09 9.05
N GLU A 297 30.64 -3.34 8.48
CA GLU A 297 31.69 -2.63 9.23
C GLU A 297 31.13 -1.44 10.02
N ASP A 298 31.94 -0.97 10.96
CA ASP A 298 31.54 -0.25 12.17
C ASP A 298 31.82 1.25 12.03
N GLU A 299 31.20 1.95 11.06
CA GLU A 299 31.22 3.43 11.04
C GLU A 299 29.94 4.08 10.49
N GLY A 300 28.79 3.50 10.83
CA GLY A 300 27.50 4.17 10.65
C GLY A 300 27.05 4.24 9.20
N ARG A 301 25.74 4.26 9.00
CA ARG A 301 25.13 4.46 7.67
C ARG A 301 25.37 5.88 7.12
N GLU A 302 26.41 6.57 7.57
CA GLU A 302 26.62 8.01 7.38
C GLU A 302 27.76 8.34 6.41
N GLU A 303 28.76 7.48 6.20
CA GLU A 303 29.85 7.70 5.24
C GLU A 303 30.34 6.35 4.68
N ASP A 304 30.37 6.20 3.35
CA ASP A 304 31.04 5.15 2.56
C ASP A 304 31.33 3.79 3.23
N ASP A 305 30.46 2.78 3.04
CA ASP A 305 30.82 1.40 3.38
C ASP A 305 30.51 0.43 2.23
N ASP A 306 31.59 -0.12 1.65
CA ASP A 306 31.61 -1.27 0.74
C ASP A 306 30.99 -2.48 1.46
N TYR A 307 29.70 -2.75 1.22
CA TYR A 307 29.04 -3.92 1.80
C TYR A 307 29.60 -5.22 1.21
N CYS A 308 30.50 -5.91 1.91
CA CYS A 308 30.88 -7.26 1.50
C CYS A 308 29.80 -8.33 1.78
N ALA A 309 28.73 -7.98 2.51
CA ALA A 309 27.56 -8.84 2.76
C ALA A 309 26.56 -8.94 1.59
N VAL A 310 26.54 -7.96 0.68
CA VAL A 310 25.55 -7.86 -0.40
C VAL A 310 26.22 -7.47 -1.71
N GLN A 311 25.67 -7.91 -2.83
CA GLN A 311 26.11 -7.50 -4.16
C GLN A 311 25.40 -6.21 -4.58
N PRO A 312 26.09 -5.06 -4.64
CA PRO A 312 25.46 -3.75 -4.76
C PRO A 312 24.71 -3.57 -6.08
N VAL A 313 25.27 -4.03 -7.21
CA VAL A 313 24.63 -3.91 -8.54
C VAL A 313 23.33 -4.71 -8.59
N LEU A 314 23.38 -6.00 -8.25
CA LEU A 314 22.20 -6.86 -8.26
C LEU A 314 21.12 -6.35 -7.29
N HIS A 315 21.52 -5.90 -6.09
CA HIS A 315 20.60 -5.32 -5.12
C HIS A 315 19.96 -4.03 -5.64
N GLY A 316 20.75 -3.14 -6.26
CA GLY A 316 20.28 -1.89 -6.84
C GLY A 316 19.28 -2.09 -7.98
N VAL A 317 19.57 -3.02 -8.89
CA VAL A 317 18.64 -3.41 -9.97
C VAL A 317 17.35 -3.96 -9.37
N GLY A 318 17.43 -4.89 -8.41
CA GLY A 318 16.25 -5.42 -7.71
C GLY A 318 15.42 -4.36 -7.00
N ALA A 319 16.07 -3.36 -6.37
CA ALA A 319 15.37 -2.23 -5.77
C ALA A 319 14.61 -1.37 -6.79
N GLY A 320 15.14 -1.24 -8.01
CA GLY A 320 14.43 -0.60 -9.11
C GLY A 320 13.09 -1.28 -9.46
N PHE A 321 12.98 -2.60 -9.28
CA PHE A 321 11.76 -3.36 -9.57
C PHE A 321 10.71 -3.30 -8.46
N VAL A 322 11.17 -3.38 -7.20
CA VAL A 322 10.27 -3.46 -6.05
C VAL A 322 9.97 -2.08 -5.47
N GLU A 323 11.01 -1.29 -5.18
CA GLU A 323 10.88 -0.05 -4.42
C GLU A 323 10.49 1.15 -5.31
N ALA A 324 10.94 1.22 -6.57
CA ALA A 324 10.66 2.38 -7.42
C ALA A 324 9.16 2.53 -7.77
N PRO A 325 8.42 1.48 -8.21
CA PRO A 325 6.99 1.60 -8.46
C PRO A 325 6.19 1.97 -7.20
N LEU A 326 6.61 1.46 -6.04
CA LEU A 326 6.00 1.81 -4.76
C LEU A 326 6.30 3.26 -4.36
N SER A 327 7.51 3.77 -4.63
CA SER A 327 7.87 5.16 -4.37
C SER A 327 7.03 6.12 -5.21
N GLN A 328 6.69 5.75 -6.44
CA GLN A 328 5.78 6.53 -7.31
C GLN A 328 4.36 6.66 -6.73
N THR A 329 3.95 5.78 -5.80
CA THR A 329 2.65 5.92 -5.14
C THR A 329 2.57 7.18 -4.26
N LEU A 330 3.71 7.77 -3.87
CA LEU A 330 3.78 9.06 -3.18
C LEU A 330 3.21 10.22 -3.99
N LEU A 331 3.24 10.13 -5.33
CA LEU A 331 2.70 11.15 -6.23
C LEU A 331 1.20 11.42 -5.98
N ARG A 332 0.46 10.44 -5.46
CA ARG A 332 -0.96 10.59 -5.14
C ARG A 332 -1.21 11.63 -4.05
N HIS A 333 -0.30 11.75 -3.07
CA HIS A 333 -0.43 12.76 -2.01
C HIS A 333 -0.23 14.17 -2.54
N LEU A 334 0.60 14.35 -3.59
CA LEU A 334 0.81 15.65 -4.22
C LEU A 334 -0.46 16.24 -4.80
N ASN A 335 -1.35 15.40 -5.34
CA ASN A 335 -2.62 15.84 -5.89
C ASN A 335 -3.46 16.62 -4.87
N LEU A 336 -3.42 16.23 -3.60
CA LEU A 336 -4.16 16.88 -2.52
C LEU A 336 -3.41 18.08 -1.95
N ILE A 337 -2.09 17.96 -1.81
CA ILE A 337 -1.25 19.00 -1.20
C ILE A 337 -1.16 20.24 -2.11
N PHE A 338 -1.15 20.04 -3.43
CA PHE A 338 -1.11 21.11 -4.43
C PHE A 338 -2.49 21.36 -5.06
N ASP A 339 -3.57 20.93 -4.41
CA ASP A 339 -4.93 21.24 -4.85
C ASP A 339 -5.28 22.72 -4.58
N GLY A 340 -6.23 23.25 -5.38
CA GLY A 340 -6.76 24.61 -5.25
C GLY A 340 -5.86 25.74 -5.78
N ASP A 341 -6.41 26.97 -5.76
CA ASP A 341 -5.80 28.15 -6.41
C ASP A 341 -4.92 29.00 -5.47
N SER A 342 -4.93 28.71 -4.16
CA SER A 342 -4.11 29.43 -3.19
C SER A 342 -2.67 28.89 -3.18
N PHE A 343 -1.84 29.38 -4.11
CA PHE A 343 -0.42 28.98 -4.18
C PHE A 343 0.40 29.35 -2.93
N LYS A 344 -0.09 30.31 -2.12
CA LYS A 344 0.53 30.70 -0.84
C LYS A 344 0.41 29.60 0.23
N SER A 345 -0.66 28.80 0.19
CA SER A 345 -0.91 27.69 1.11
C SER A 345 -0.38 26.36 0.60
N GLN A 346 0.48 26.37 -0.42
CA GLN A 346 1.14 25.17 -0.95
C GLN A 346 2.63 25.14 -0.57
N PRO A 347 3.27 23.95 -0.57
CA PRO A 347 4.70 23.86 -0.35
C PRO A 347 5.50 24.67 -1.37
N LYS A 348 6.60 25.28 -0.90
CA LYS A 348 7.57 25.98 -1.76
C LYS A 348 8.81 25.15 -2.00
N ALA A 349 9.01 24.10 -1.21
CA ALA A 349 10.09 23.16 -1.39
C ALA A 349 9.63 21.73 -1.11
N ILE A 350 10.23 20.78 -1.81
CA ILE A 350 10.06 19.34 -1.58
C ILE A 350 11.41 18.80 -1.19
N MET A 351 11.50 18.19 -0.01
CA MET A 351 12.74 17.63 0.52
C MET A 351 12.65 16.12 0.62
N ASP A 352 13.45 15.44 -0.19
CA ASP A 352 13.59 13.99 -0.18
C ASP A 352 14.82 13.60 0.66
N VAL A 353 14.59 12.88 1.75
CA VAL A 353 15.66 12.38 2.64
C VAL A 353 15.94 10.93 2.29
N GLY A 354 17.21 10.62 1.99
CA GLY A 354 17.60 9.39 1.32
C GLY A 354 17.38 9.46 -0.18
N CYS A 355 17.65 10.62 -0.81
CA CYS A 355 17.23 10.89 -2.19
C CYS A 355 17.93 10.03 -3.26
N GLY A 356 19.01 9.33 -2.91
CA GLY A 356 19.83 8.61 -3.88
C GLY A 356 20.29 9.55 -4.99
N ASP A 357 20.04 9.16 -6.24
CA ASP A 357 20.37 9.96 -7.43
C ASP A 357 19.32 11.03 -7.81
N GLY A 358 18.33 11.27 -6.94
CA GLY A 358 17.30 12.29 -7.11
C GLY A 358 16.15 11.90 -8.05
N SER A 359 16.05 10.65 -8.50
CA SER A 359 15.01 10.22 -9.45
C SER A 359 13.59 10.45 -8.94
N LEU A 360 13.31 10.19 -7.66
CA LEU A 360 11.99 10.45 -7.08
C LEU A 360 11.63 11.95 -7.13
N LEU A 361 12.56 12.84 -6.81
CA LEU A 361 12.36 14.29 -6.92
C LEU A 361 12.03 14.73 -8.35
N VAL A 362 12.70 14.14 -9.34
CA VAL A 362 12.43 14.39 -10.77
C VAL A 362 11.01 13.95 -11.13
N GLU A 363 10.60 12.76 -10.72
CA GLU A 363 9.25 12.24 -10.95
C GLU A 363 8.18 13.11 -10.29
N MET A 364 8.38 13.51 -9.04
CA MET A 364 7.49 14.40 -8.30
C MET A 364 7.34 15.76 -8.99
N TYR A 365 8.46 16.37 -9.41
CA TYR A 365 8.42 17.64 -10.12
C TYR A 365 7.70 17.52 -11.47
N ASN A 366 8.00 16.47 -12.24
CA ASN A 366 7.34 16.23 -13.53
C ASN A 366 5.83 16.00 -13.37
N HIS A 367 5.41 15.31 -12.30
CA HIS A 367 4.00 15.14 -11.98
C HIS A 367 3.33 16.48 -11.67
N ILE A 368 3.96 17.32 -10.83
CA ILE A 368 3.43 18.67 -10.53
C ILE A 368 3.35 19.52 -11.80
N LYS A 369 4.41 19.54 -12.60
CA LYS A 369 4.50 20.33 -13.84
C LYS A 369 3.43 19.93 -14.87
N LYS A 370 3.16 18.63 -15.02
CA LYS A 370 2.27 18.12 -16.06
C LYS A 370 0.81 18.01 -15.63
N ASN A 371 0.55 17.67 -14.37
CA ASN A 371 -0.76 17.18 -13.94
C ASN A 371 -1.45 18.07 -12.90
N LEU A 372 -0.78 19.07 -12.31
CA LEU A 372 -1.32 19.89 -11.23
C LEU A 372 -1.38 21.36 -11.65
N ASN A 373 -2.35 22.11 -11.10
CA ASN A 373 -2.54 23.54 -11.39
C ASN A 373 -1.25 24.34 -11.14
N ARG A 374 -0.52 24.01 -10.05
CA ARG A 374 0.78 24.61 -9.74
C ARG A 374 1.79 24.54 -10.90
N GLY A 375 1.72 23.49 -11.74
CA GLY A 375 2.58 23.32 -12.91
C GLY A 375 2.47 24.45 -13.93
N GLN A 376 1.28 25.05 -14.09
CA GLN A 376 1.04 26.17 -15.01
C GLN A 376 1.59 27.51 -14.50
N HIS A 377 1.94 27.58 -13.21
CA HIS A 377 2.36 28.80 -12.52
C HIS A 377 3.77 28.69 -11.91
N LEU A 378 4.61 27.77 -12.39
CA LEU A 378 5.95 27.56 -11.82
C LEU A 378 6.90 28.75 -12.02
N ASP A 379 6.67 29.60 -13.02
CA ASP A 379 7.47 30.81 -13.25
C ASP A 379 7.23 31.86 -12.15
N GLU A 380 5.98 32.04 -11.72
CA GLU A 380 5.58 32.98 -10.67
C GLU A 380 5.71 32.37 -9.26
N HIS A 381 5.52 31.05 -9.18
CA HIS A 381 5.50 30.29 -7.94
C HIS A 381 6.41 29.05 -8.05
N PRO A 382 7.74 29.25 -8.10
CA PRO A 382 8.69 28.14 -8.26
C PRO A 382 8.67 27.20 -7.06
N ILE A 383 9.04 25.94 -7.32
CA ILE A 383 9.27 24.92 -6.30
C ILE A 383 10.77 24.61 -6.24
N THR A 384 11.33 24.57 -5.03
CA THR A 384 12.71 24.16 -4.81
C THR A 384 12.81 22.68 -4.46
N LEU A 385 13.60 21.91 -5.20
CA LEU A 385 13.85 20.50 -4.92
C LEU A 385 15.07 20.36 -4.00
N ILE A 386 14.95 19.60 -2.91
CA ILE A 386 16.01 19.42 -1.92
C ILE A 386 16.33 17.92 -1.82
N GLY A 387 17.46 17.50 -2.35
CA GLY A 387 17.97 16.14 -2.20
C GLY A 387 18.88 16.01 -0.98
N VAL A 388 18.53 15.15 -0.02
CA VAL A 388 19.35 14.87 1.16
C VAL A 388 19.83 13.44 1.13
N ASP A 389 21.15 13.22 1.17
CA ASP A 389 21.75 11.88 1.26
C ASP A 389 23.07 11.95 2.06
N PRO A 390 23.41 10.93 2.87
CA PRO A 390 24.69 10.89 3.56
C PRO A 390 25.90 10.78 2.62
N ARG A 391 25.75 10.13 1.46
CA ARG A 391 26.86 9.83 0.52
C ARG A 391 27.09 10.97 -0.46
N GLU A 392 28.36 11.31 -0.68
CA GLU A 392 28.74 12.41 -1.58
C GLU A 392 28.47 12.09 -3.05
N GLU A 393 28.70 10.84 -3.46
CA GLU A 393 28.45 10.36 -4.81
C GLU A 393 26.98 10.52 -5.21
N MET A 394 26.07 10.10 -4.34
CA MET A 394 24.61 10.21 -4.56
C MET A 394 24.15 11.67 -4.63
N ARG A 395 24.64 12.53 -3.73
CA ARG A 395 24.34 13.96 -3.79
C ARG A 395 24.86 14.60 -5.08
N THR A 396 26.01 14.15 -5.59
CA THR A 396 26.56 14.65 -6.85
C THR A 396 25.71 14.21 -8.03
N ALA A 397 25.33 12.92 -8.08
CA ALA A 397 24.43 12.39 -9.10
C ALA A 397 23.06 13.11 -9.10
N ALA A 398 22.48 13.31 -7.91
CA ALA A 398 21.25 14.09 -7.74
C ALA A 398 21.42 15.54 -8.21
N ALA A 399 22.52 16.21 -7.89
CA ALA A 399 22.76 17.58 -8.33
C ALA A 399 22.85 17.69 -9.86
N VAL A 400 23.54 16.76 -10.53
CA VAL A 400 23.60 16.70 -12.00
C VAL A 400 22.21 16.51 -12.58
N LYS A 401 21.47 15.49 -12.13
CA LYS A 401 20.14 15.15 -12.65
C LYS A 401 19.12 16.29 -12.42
N LEU A 402 19.14 16.93 -11.26
CA LEU A 402 18.25 18.05 -10.96
C LEU A 402 18.65 19.33 -11.72
N SER A 403 19.90 19.48 -12.12
CA SER A 403 20.35 20.60 -12.97
C SER A 403 19.80 20.50 -14.39
N GLU A 404 19.65 19.29 -14.93
CA GLU A 404 19.06 19.05 -16.26
C GLU A 404 17.59 19.48 -16.36
N LEU A 405 16.87 19.54 -15.24
CA LEU A 405 15.50 20.05 -15.18
C LEU A 405 15.40 21.58 -15.23
N GLU A 406 16.54 22.28 -15.12
CA GLU A 406 16.61 23.74 -15.01
C GLU A 406 15.79 24.32 -13.84
N VAL A 407 15.61 23.54 -12.77
CA VAL A 407 14.84 23.92 -11.58
C VAL A 407 15.70 24.40 -10.43
N PRO A 408 15.16 25.27 -9.54
CA PRO A 408 15.83 25.55 -8.28
C PRO A 408 16.00 24.26 -7.47
N HIS A 409 17.24 23.86 -7.22
CA HIS A 409 17.51 22.72 -6.36
C HIS A 409 18.66 22.96 -5.37
N ILE A 410 18.74 22.10 -4.36
CA ILE A 410 19.82 22.02 -3.36
C ILE A 410 20.10 20.54 -3.10
N THR A 411 21.36 20.17 -3.00
CA THR A 411 21.75 18.89 -2.39
C THR A 411 22.45 19.14 -1.06
N GLN A 412 22.14 18.33 -0.05
CA GLN A 412 22.59 18.56 1.32
C GLN A 412 22.97 17.25 2.00
N LYS A 413 24.09 17.24 2.73
CA LYS A 413 24.44 16.10 3.59
C LYS A 413 23.44 16.03 4.75
N GLY A 414 22.89 14.85 4.99
CA GLY A 414 21.97 14.56 6.08
C GLY A 414 21.46 13.12 6.00
N ASN A 415 20.80 12.66 7.04
CA ASN A 415 20.19 11.33 7.08
C ASN A 415 18.88 11.35 7.87
N VAL A 416 18.12 10.26 7.73
CA VAL A 416 16.79 10.14 8.34
C VAL A 416 16.82 10.19 9.87
N GLY A 417 17.91 9.80 10.53
CA GLY A 417 18.03 9.80 11.99
C GLY A 417 18.29 11.18 12.60
N LYS A 418 18.75 12.16 11.83
CA LYS A 418 19.16 13.49 12.36
C LYS A 418 18.43 14.63 11.62
N PRO A 419 17.10 14.73 11.72
CA PRO A 419 16.33 15.73 10.97
C PRO A 419 16.66 17.17 11.40
N ALA A 420 16.84 17.42 12.70
CA ALA A 420 17.17 18.76 13.21
C ALA A 420 18.52 19.28 12.69
N GLU A 421 19.54 18.42 12.63
CA GLU A 421 20.86 18.77 12.10
C GLU A 421 20.78 19.09 10.60
N THR A 422 20.07 18.25 9.84
CA THR A 422 19.82 18.45 8.41
C THR A 422 19.16 19.81 8.15
N LEU A 423 18.09 20.13 8.88
CA LEU A 423 17.40 21.41 8.76
C LEU A 423 18.26 22.60 9.20
N ALA A 424 19.09 22.44 10.23
CA ALA A 424 20.02 23.48 10.65
C ALA A 424 21.08 23.78 9.58
N LEU A 425 21.59 22.75 8.90
CA LEU A 425 22.50 22.91 7.77
C LEU A 425 21.82 23.61 6.59
N LEU A 426 20.59 23.23 6.26
CA LEU A 426 19.80 23.91 5.22
C LEU A 426 19.56 25.39 5.53
N LYS A 427 19.19 25.73 6.77
CA LYS A 427 19.02 27.14 7.23
C LYS A 427 20.30 27.97 7.09
N ARG A 428 21.47 27.36 7.28
CA ARG A 428 22.78 28.03 7.17
C ARG A 428 23.22 28.24 5.72
N ASN A 429 22.55 27.64 4.74
CA ASN A 429 22.90 27.78 3.34
C ASN A 429 22.68 29.23 2.87
N LYS A 430 23.78 29.96 2.66
CA LYS A 430 23.76 31.39 2.30
C LYS A 430 23.25 31.65 0.88
N LYS A 431 23.23 30.64 0.01
CA LYS A 431 22.89 30.80 -1.42
C LYS A 431 21.38 30.80 -1.68
N LYS A 432 20.59 30.13 -0.85
CA LYS A 432 19.12 30.04 -0.98
C LYS A 432 18.49 29.97 0.42
N LYS A 433 17.71 30.99 0.80
CA LYS A 433 16.96 30.99 2.06
C LYS A 433 15.67 30.19 1.87
N ILE A 434 15.57 29.02 2.51
CA ILE A 434 14.35 28.22 2.55
C ILE A 434 13.80 28.25 3.98
N ASP A 435 12.52 28.57 4.09
CA ASP A 435 11.78 28.48 5.35
C ASP A 435 11.35 27.01 5.58
N PRO A 436 11.76 26.34 6.67
CA PRO A 436 11.34 24.98 6.94
C PRO A 436 9.82 24.77 7.00
N ALA A 437 9.06 25.79 7.42
CA ALA A 437 7.60 25.72 7.43
C ALA A 437 7.01 25.61 6.00
N SER A 438 7.80 25.95 4.98
CA SER A 438 7.38 25.84 3.57
C SER A 438 7.75 24.51 2.90
N ILE A 439 8.32 23.56 3.65
CA ILE A 439 8.82 22.28 3.14
C ILE A 439 7.74 21.21 3.24
N LEU A 440 7.54 20.45 2.16
CA LEU A 440 6.98 19.12 2.18
C LEU A 440 8.12 18.10 2.31
N HIS A 441 8.09 17.29 3.37
CA HIS A 441 9.09 16.24 3.57
C HIS A 441 8.66 14.97 2.83
N VAL A 442 9.63 14.27 2.25
CA VAL A 442 9.45 13.05 1.49
C VAL A 442 10.54 12.06 1.88
N ARG A 443 10.20 10.77 1.93
CA ARG A 443 11.19 9.68 1.91
C ARG A 443 10.55 8.34 1.54
N ALA A 444 11.34 7.47 0.92
CA ALA A 444 10.94 6.11 0.58
C ALA A 444 11.91 5.09 1.19
N PHE A 445 11.39 4.15 1.99
CA PHE A 445 12.12 3.00 2.57
C PHE A 445 13.32 3.37 3.46
N GLN A 446 13.22 4.48 4.21
CA GLN A 446 14.34 5.03 4.98
C GLN A 446 14.26 4.76 6.49
N ASP A 447 13.08 4.68 7.09
CA ASP A 447 12.93 4.54 8.54
C ASP A 447 13.42 3.19 9.04
N SER A 448 13.23 2.14 8.24
CA SER A 448 13.84 0.82 8.47
C SER A 448 15.37 0.84 8.28
N CYS A 449 15.88 1.77 7.47
CA CYS A 449 17.30 2.00 7.23
C CYS A 449 17.95 3.00 8.20
N ARG A 450 17.27 3.49 9.24
CA ARG A 450 17.91 4.36 10.25
C ARG A 450 18.96 3.62 11.08
N ALA A 451 19.99 4.31 11.55
CA ALA A 451 20.85 3.75 12.59
C ALA A 451 20.05 3.51 13.87
N TYR A 452 20.23 2.36 14.52
CA TYR A 452 19.59 2.10 15.80
C TYR A 452 20.16 3.02 16.87
N VAL A 453 19.27 3.67 17.59
CA VAL A 453 19.58 4.45 18.79
C VAL A 453 18.77 3.83 19.91
N ALA A 454 19.45 3.36 20.96
CA ALA A 454 18.78 2.83 22.14
C ALA A 454 17.87 3.91 22.74
N PRO A 455 16.61 3.58 23.09
CA PRO A 455 15.69 4.57 23.64
C PRO A 455 16.23 5.13 24.95
N ALA A 456 16.22 6.46 25.08
CA ALA A 456 16.62 7.14 26.31
C ALA A 456 15.62 6.87 27.45
N ASN A 457 14.33 6.78 27.12
CA ASN A 457 13.27 6.56 28.09
C ASN A 457 12.70 5.14 27.94
N LYS A 458 13.29 4.19 28.66
CA LYS A 458 12.78 2.81 28.70
C LYS A 458 11.60 2.72 29.67
N PRO A 459 10.42 2.29 29.23
CA PRO A 459 9.32 2.05 30.15
C PRO A 459 9.58 0.78 30.97
N ALA A 460 8.81 0.59 32.04
CA ALA A 460 8.79 -0.66 32.78
C ALA A 460 8.33 -1.82 31.88
N ASP A 461 8.86 -3.03 32.12
CA ASP A 461 8.62 -4.22 31.28
C ASP A 461 7.15 -4.67 31.26
N ASP A 462 6.41 -4.32 32.30
CA ASP A 462 4.98 -4.59 32.53
C ASP A 462 4.08 -3.39 32.19
N SER A 463 4.65 -2.27 31.74
CA SER A 463 3.86 -1.12 31.28
C SER A 463 2.96 -1.51 30.10
N PRO A 464 1.76 -0.94 29.98
CA PRO A 464 0.89 -1.04 28.81
C PRO A 464 1.61 -0.85 27.47
N GLY A 465 2.52 0.13 27.38
CA GLY A 465 3.33 0.36 26.18
C GLY A 465 4.30 -0.79 25.85
N ALA A 466 4.99 -1.33 26.87
CA ALA A 466 5.85 -2.49 26.68
C ALA A 466 5.06 -3.76 26.34
N LEU A 467 3.90 -3.97 26.98
CA LEU A 467 2.99 -5.08 26.68
C LEU A 467 2.44 -4.98 25.25
N TYR A 468 2.10 -3.77 24.78
CA TYR A 468 1.67 -3.54 23.40
C TYR A 468 2.78 -3.89 22.42
N ALA A 469 4.00 -3.41 22.65
CA ALA A 469 5.16 -3.74 21.80
C ALA A 469 5.42 -5.26 21.74
N LYS A 470 5.37 -5.95 22.89
CA LYS A 470 5.51 -7.42 22.97
C LYS A 470 4.37 -8.15 22.23
N ALA A 471 3.13 -7.67 22.33
CA ALA A 471 2.00 -8.26 21.63
C ALA A 471 2.12 -8.12 20.11
N GLN A 472 2.62 -6.98 19.62
CA GLN A 472 2.78 -6.71 18.19
C GLN A 472 4.03 -7.35 17.57
N MET A 473 5.10 -7.49 18.35
CA MET A 473 6.44 -7.79 17.81
C MET A 473 7.20 -8.85 18.62
N GLY A 474 6.50 -9.67 19.42
CA GLY A 474 7.14 -10.63 20.33
C GLY A 474 8.05 -11.65 19.65
N ASP A 475 7.84 -11.94 18.35
CA ASP A 475 8.66 -12.84 17.54
C ASP A 475 9.61 -12.11 16.56
N PHE A 476 9.74 -10.78 16.65
CA PHE A 476 10.57 -9.98 15.75
C PHE A 476 11.99 -9.90 16.31
N MET A 477 12.97 -10.18 15.44
CA MET A 477 14.37 -10.23 15.84
C MET A 477 15.16 -9.20 15.04
N HIS A 478 15.74 -8.24 15.76
CA HIS A 478 16.61 -7.19 15.20
C HIS A 478 17.98 -7.26 15.85
N LEU A 479 19.00 -6.82 15.12
CA LEU A 479 20.38 -6.86 15.59
C LEU A 479 20.96 -5.45 15.75
N ASP A 480 21.71 -5.23 16.82
CA ASP A 480 22.58 -4.06 16.96
C ASP A 480 23.83 -4.19 16.08
N LYS A 481 24.74 -3.22 16.16
CA LYS A 481 25.95 -3.18 15.34
C LYS A 481 26.93 -4.30 15.69
N GLU A 482 26.91 -4.81 16.92
CA GLU A 482 27.67 -5.98 17.35
C GLU A 482 27.00 -7.31 16.99
N GLY A 483 25.81 -7.29 16.37
CA GLY A 483 25.06 -8.49 16.03
C GLY A 483 24.31 -9.11 17.22
N LYS A 484 24.15 -8.38 18.32
CA LYS A 484 23.37 -8.81 19.48
C LYS A 484 21.88 -8.50 19.29
N PRO A 485 20.98 -9.31 19.87
CA PRO A 485 19.55 -9.09 19.74
C PRO A 485 19.11 -7.79 20.42
N ILE A 486 18.29 -7.01 19.72
CA ILE A 486 17.55 -5.87 20.25
C ILE A 486 16.16 -6.35 20.65
N LYS A 487 15.73 -6.01 21.87
CA LYS A 487 14.39 -6.37 22.36
C LYS A 487 13.29 -5.64 21.58
N ALA A 488 12.15 -6.30 21.40
CA ALA A 488 10.97 -5.72 20.75
C ALA A 488 10.51 -4.38 21.38
N VAL A 489 10.58 -4.27 22.72
CA VAL A 489 10.27 -3.03 23.43
C VAL A 489 11.28 -1.93 23.08
N ASP A 490 12.58 -2.25 23.09
CA ASP A 490 13.63 -1.28 22.82
C ASP A 490 13.55 -0.73 21.39
N ILE A 491 13.31 -1.60 20.40
CA ILE A 491 13.19 -1.16 19.00
C ILE A 491 11.92 -0.34 18.76
N PHE A 492 10.81 -0.66 19.46
CA PHE A 492 9.58 0.11 19.41
C PHE A 492 9.78 1.54 19.93
N PHE A 493 10.31 1.69 21.14
CA PHE A 493 10.54 3.02 21.72
C PHE A 493 11.65 3.78 21.01
N SER A 494 12.64 3.09 20.43
CA SER A 494 13.60 3.71 19.50
C SER A 494 12.90 4.34 18.28
N LEU A 495 11.86 3.69 17.75
CA LEU A 495 11.04 4.26 16.67
C LEU A 495 10.18 5.43 17.16
N VAL A 496 9.59 5.35 18.36
CA VAL A 496 8.82 6.46 18.97
C VAL A 496 9.71 7.70 19.07
N GLU A 497 10.89 7.60 19.70
CA GLU A 497 11.82 8.73 19.86
C GLU A 497 12.38 9.23 18.51
N HIS A 498 12.47 8.36 17.51
CA HIS A 498 12.76 8.76 16.13
C HIS A 498 11.65 9.61 15.53
N PHE A 499 10.39 9.19 15.65
CA PHE A 499 9.27 9.99 15.18
C PHE A 499 9.05 11.26 16.00
N GLU A 500 9.39 11.30 17.29
CA GLU A 500 9.37 12.54 18.08
C GLU A 500 10.37 13.58 17.55
N ARG A 501 11.59 13.15 17.21
CA ARG A 501 12.59 14.01 16.55
C ARG A 501 12.07 14.58 15.23
N TRP A 502 11.37 13.77 14.45
CA TRP A 502 10.74 14.20 13.20
C TRP A 502 9.55 15.12 13.43
N SER A 503 8.68 14.81 14.38
CA SER A 503 7.53 15.64 14.76
C SER A 503 7.98 17.05 15.13
N ALA A 504 9.02 17.17 15.97
CA ALA A 504 9.63 18.44 16.31
C ALA A 504 10.25 19.16 15.10
N ALA A 505 10.92 18.43 14.21
CA ALA A 505 11.55 19.00 13.01
C ALA A 505 10.54 19.49 11.96
N MET A 506 9.31 18.96 11.97
CA MET A 506 8.24 19.27 11.02
C MET A 506 7.27 20.36 11.53
N GLU A 507 7.63 21.06 12.61
CA GLU A 507 6.78 22.11 13.15
C GLU A 507 6.47 23.20 12.09
N GLY A 508 5.18 23.38 11.81
CA GLY A 508 4.68 24.32 10.81
C GLY A 508 4.91 23.91 9.35
N SER A 509 5.46 22.73 9.07
CA SER A 509 5.70 22.24 7.71
C SER A 509 4.46 21.59 7.09
N PHE A 510 4.56 21.18 5.83
CA PHE A 510 3.49 20.47 5.10
C PHE A 510 3.41 18.98 5.44
N GLY A 511 4.11 18.53 6.48
CA GLY A 511 4.15 17.14 6.91
C GLY A 511 5.11 16.28 6.08
N LEU A 512 4.91 14.96 6.16
CA LEU A 512 5.78 13.93 5.62
C LEU A 512 5.01 12.95 4.74
N CYS A 513 5.27 12.96 3.44
CA CYS A 513 4.87 11.86 2.56
C CYS A 513 5.90 10.74 2.66
N MET A 514 5.47 9.54 3.01
CA MET A 514 6.37 8.41 3.12
C MET A 514 5.76 7.10 2.62
N VAL A 515 6.65 6.26 2.09
CA VAL A 515 6.40 4.84 1.87
C VAL A 515 7.43 4.03 2.64
N GLU A 516 7.00 3.00 3.36
CA GLU A 516 7.88 2.18 4.19
C GLU A 516 7.51 0.70 4.13
N GLU A 517 8.53 -0.14 4.19
CA GLU A 517 8.37 -1.60 4.24
C GLU A 517 8.39 -2.10 5.69
N LEU A 518 7.47 -3.00 5.97
CA LEU A 518 7.12 -3.49 7.30
C LEU A 518 7.41 -5.00 7.39
N MET A 519 7.29 -5.55 8.58
CA MET A 519 7.54 -6.98 8.84
C MET A 519 6.27 -7.66 9.38
N LEU A 520 6.05 -8.91 8.98
CA LEU A 520 4.92 -9.74 9.42
C LEU A 520 5.36 -10.67 10.54
N ASP A 521 4.45 -11.03 11.44
CA ASP A 521 4.69 -12.03 12.47
C ASP A 521 4.72 -13.47 11.92
N ILE A 522 5.19 -14.43 12.73
CA ILE A 522 5.28 -15.85 12.35
C ILE A 522 3.93 -16.40 11.85
N PRO A 523 2.80 -16.25 12.58
CA PRO A 523 1.50 -16.76 12.11
C PRO A 523 1.09 -16.19 10.75
N THR A 524 1.26 -14.88 10.53
CA THR A 524 0.90 -14.23 9.27
C THR A 524 1.84 -14.65 8.15
N SER A 525 3.16 -14.68 8.39
CA SER A 525 4.14 -15.16 7.41
C SER A 525 3.88 -16.61 6.99
N LYS A 526 3.55 -17.48 7.94
CA LYS A 526 3.21 -18.89 7.65
C LYS A 526 1.95 -19.02 6.81
N ARG A 527 0.93 -18.20 7.09
CA ARG A 527 -0.35 -18.21 6.38
C ARG A 527 -0.24 -17.75 4.92
N PHE A 528 0.69 -16.85 4.61
CA PHE A 528 0.80 -16.20 3.30
C PHE A 528 2.17 -16.43 2.63
N ILE A 529 2.88 -17.50 3.00
CA ILE A 529 4.22 -17.78 2.47
C ILE A 529 4.24 -18.04 0.96
N GLY A 530 3.16 -18.57 0.39
CA GLY A 530 3.05 -18.78 -1.07
C GLY A 530 2.84 -17.47 -1.84
N ASP A 531 2.30 -16.43 -1.19
CA ASP A 531 1.82 -15.20 -1.83
C ASP A 531 2.68 -13.97 -1.49
N SER A 532 3.80 -14.15 -0.77
CA SER A 532 4.48 -13.05 -0.11
C SER A 532 5.98 -13.21 -0.02
N MET A 533 6.73 -12.19 -0.42
CA MET A 533 8.18 -12.13 -0.20
C MET A 533 8.58 -11.95 1.28
N ALA A 534 7.61 -11.82 2.20
CA ALA A 534 7.84 -11.49 3.61
C ALA A 534 8.85 -12.43 4.29
N PHE A 535 8.81 -13.73 3.98
CA PHE A 535 9.68 -14.73 4.61
C PHE A 535 11.16 -14.43 4.39
N SER A 536 11.59 -14.37 3.12
CA SER A 536 12.99 -14.11 2.76
C SER A 536 13.43 -12.70 3.16
N SER A 537 12.60 -11.71 2.81
CA SER A 537 12.94 -10.31 3.00
C SER A 537 13.07 -9.95 4.49
N SER A 538 12.24 -10.52 5.37
CA SER A 538 12.33 -10.31 6.81
C SER A 538 13.63 -10.86 7.40
N ALA A 539 13.97 -12.12 7.08
CA ALA A 539 15.19 -12.74 7.60
C ALA A 539 16.47 -12.01 7.15
N LEU A 540 16.56 -11.70 5.86
CA LEU A 540 17.70 -10.99 5.29
C LEU A 540 17.80 -9.57 5.84
N SER A 541 16.67 -8.87 5.99
CA SER A 541 16.64 -7.53 6.57
C SER A 541 17.09 -7.50 8.01
N SER A 542 16.66 -8.46 8.83
CA SER A 542 17.11 -8.57 10.23
C SER A 542 18.62 -8.80 10.32
N LEU A 543 19.18 -9.68 9.48
CA LEU A 543 20.64 -9.90 9.41
C LEU A 543 21.37 -8.65 8.87
N ALA A 544 20.77 -7.94 7.91
CA ALA A 544 21.27 -6.68 7.37
C ALA A 544 21.00 -5.47 8.28
N ARG A 545 20.54 -5.71 9.51
CA ARG A 545 20.26 -4.68 10.53
C ARG A 545 19.23 -3.64 10.07
N ARG A 546 18.34 -4.00 9.14
CA ARG A 546 17.19 -3.18 8.74
C ARG A 546 16.06 -3.38 9.74
N TYR A 547 15.61 -2.29 10.34
CA TYR A 547 14.70 -2.26 11.49
C TYR A 547 13.24 -2.15 11.06
N ARG A 548 12.76 -3.15 10.31
CA ARG A 548 11.34 -3.23 9.90
C ARG A 548 10.46 -3.56 11.09
N ILE A 549 9.30 -2.92 11.17
CA ILE A 549 8.41 -2.94 12.35
C ILE A 549 7.04 -3.48 11.94
N ALA A 550 6.29 -4.05 12.89
CA ALA A 550 4.93 -4.51 12.64
C ALA A 550 4.02 -3.32 12.26
N PRO A 551 3.05 -3.48 11.34
CA PRO A 551 2.19 -2.38 10.91
C PRO A 551 1.47 -1.65 12.04
N GLY A 552 0.88 -2.37 13.00
CA GLY A 552 0.22 -1.78 14.17
C GLY A 552 1.19 -0.97 15.05
N ALA A 553 2.38 -1.52 15.31
CA ALA A 553 3.43 -0.82 16.06
C ALA A 553 3.94 0.43 15.33
N PHE A 554 4.07 0.39 14.00
CA PHE A 554 4.55 1.53 13.22
C PHE A 554 3.61 2.75 13.33
N ILE A 555 2.30 2.53 13.14
CA ILE A 555 1.32 3.62 13.24
C ILE A 555 1.12 4.10 14.69
N MET A 556 1.26 3.20 15.67
CA MET A 556 1.19 3.56 17.08
C MET A 556 2.39 4.44 17.47
N ALA A 557 3.59 4.13 17.00
CA ALA A 557 4.77 4.95 17.25
C ALA A 557 4.61 6.37 16.68
N GLY A 558 4.01 6.49 15.48
CA GLY A 558 3.64 7.78 14.91
C GLY A 558 2.67 8.56 15.80
N ALA A 559 1.59 7.92 16.23
CA ALA A 559 0.58 8.55 17.10
C ALA A 559 1.15 8.97 18.46
N MET A 560 2.09 8.22 19.03
CA MET A 560 2.83 8.57 20.26
C MET A 560 3.71 9.80 20.08
N ALA A 561 4.23 10.02 18.87
CA ALA A 561 4.99 11.21 18.50
C ALA A 561 4.11 12.40 18.04
N GLY A 562 2.77 12.26 18.08
CA GLY A 562 1.83 13.28 17.58
C GLY A 562 1.74 13.35 16.05
N LEU A 563 2.14 12.29 15.34
CA LEU A 563 2.07 12.17 13.89
C LEU A 563 0.89 11.30 13.48
N PHE A 564 -0.01 11.87 12.68
CA PHE A 564 -1.22 11.21 12.20
C PHE A 564 -1.37 11.36 10.69
N PRO A 565 -2.03 10.41 10.01
CA PRO A 565 -2.40 10.60 8.61
C PRO A 565 -3.17 11.91 8.42
N ALA A 566 -2.77 12.71 7.43
CA ALA A 566 -3.51 13.91 7.04
C ALA A 566 -4.95 13.57 6.62
N LYS A 567 -5.10 12.44 5.91
CA LYS A 567 -6.38 11.81 5.55
C LYS A 567 -6.23 10.29 5.63
N TYR A 568 -7.04 9.64 6.45
CA TYR A 568 -6.96 8.19 6.69
C TYR A 568 -7.41 7.34 5.48
N GLU A 569 -8.28 7.92 4.66
CA GLU A 569 -8.81 7.35 3.42
C GLU A 569 -7.74 7.25 2.34
N GLN A 570 -6.72 8.10 2.41
CA GLN A 570 -5.59 8.14 1.47
C GLN A 570 -4.45 7.21 1.86
N VAL A 571 -4.49 6.61 3.06
CA VAL A 571 -3.48 5.64 3.48
C VAL A 571 -3.60 4.37 2.65
N GLN A 572 -2.47 3.97 2.06
CA GLN A 572 -2.39 2.80 1.21
C GLN A 572 -1.54 1.70 1.85
N ASN A 573 -2.03 0.48 1.71
CA ASN A 573 -1.40 -0.73 2.22
C ASN A 573 -1.14 -1.62 1.02
N PHE A 574 0.02 -2.28 0.98
CA PHE A 574 0.33 -3.28 -0.03
C PHE A 574 0.59 -4.64 0.62
N PRO A 575 0.09 -5.74 0.03
CA PRO A 575 -0.69 -5.80 -1.23
C PRO A 575 -2.05 -5.07 -1.11
N GLU A 576 -2.51 -4.48 -2.22
CA GLU A 576 -3.77 -3.72 -2.21
C GLU A 576 -4.94 -4.65 -1.87
N GLN A 577 -5.83 -4.22 -0.97
CA GLN A 577 -6.94 -5.04 -0.45
C GLN A 577 -6.48 -6.36 0.22
N GLY A 578 -5.20 -6.48 0.53
CA GLY A 578 -4.60 -7.65 1.15
C GLY A 578 -5.13 -7.92 2.57
N LYS A 579 -5.01 -9.18 3.00
CA LYS A 579 -5.32 -9.62 4.37
C LYS A 579 -4.22 -9.25 5.38
N TYR A 580 -3.13 -8.64 4.93
CA TYR A 580 -1.98 -8.20 5.71
C TYR A 580 -1.38 -6.94 5.07
N THR A 581 -0.50 -6.23 5.79
CA THR A 581 0.19 -5.04 5.28
C THR A 581 1.70 -5.26 5.34
N LEU A 582 2.37 -5.22 4.18
CA LEU A 582 3.82 -5.27 4.05
C LEU A 582 4.44 -3.92 3.72
N VAL A 583 3.73 -3.07 2.98
CA VAL A 583 4.19 -1.72 2.67
C VAL A 583 3.07 -0.75 3.02
N LEU A 584 3.44 0.35 3.66
CA LEU A 584 2.53 1.41 4.05
C LEU A 584 2.94 2.71 3.35
N ASN A 585 1.99 3.33 2.64
CA ASN A 585 2.14 4.66 2.05
C ASN A 585 1.15 5.63 2.71
N GLN A 586 1.66 6.74 3.24
CA GLN A 586 0.87 7.74 3.96
C GLN A 586 1.49 9.14 3.91
N HIS A 587 0.64 10.15 4.11
CA HIS A 587 1.03 11.52 4.38
C HIS A 587 0.76 11.82 5.86
N LEU A 588 1.81 11.96 6.65
CA LEU A 588 1.74 12.25 8.08
C LEU A 588 1.84 13.74 8.35
N VAL A 589 1.01 14.23 9.27
CA VAL A 589 1.04 15.61 9.78
C VAL A 589 1.14 15.62 11.29
N ARG A 590 1.76 16.67 11.82
CA ARG A 590 1.81 16.90 13.26
C ARG A 590 0.47 17.41 13.76
N LYS A 591 -0.06 16.79 14.82
CA LYS A 591 -1.22 17.26 15.58
C LYS A 591 -0.74 17.88 16.91
N PRO A 592 -1.53 18.77 17.55
CA PRO A 592 -1.16 19.39 18.83
C PRO A 592 -1.25 18.40 20.01
N PHE A 593 -1.76 17.20 19.79
CA PHE A 593 -1.90 16.14 20.77
C PHE A 593 -1.20 14.86 20.30
N ARG A 594 -1.01 13.93 21.24
CA ARG A 594 -0.47 12.59 20.98
C ARG A 594 -1.30 11.51 21.65
N LEU A 595 -1.20 10.27 21.17
CA LEU A 595 -1.82 9.11 21.81
C LEU A 595 -0.79 8.28 22.55
N ARG A 596 -1.16 7.73 23.70
CA ARG A 596 -0.43 6.64 24.34
C ARG A 596 -1.38 5.63 24.96
N LEU A 597 -0.84 4.50 25.40
CA LEU A 597 -1.60 3.55 26.20
C LEU A 597 -1.84 4.12 27.60
N ALA A 598 -3.02 3.87 28.14
CA ALA A 598 -3.41 4.32 29.47
C ALA A 598 -2.70 3.51 30.56
N GLU A 599 -2.12 4.20 31.52
CA GLU A 599 -1.50 3.66 32.71
C GLU A 599 -2.50 3.57 33.86
N LEU A 600 -2.25 2.70 34.84
CA LEU A 600 -3.09 2.64 36.03
C LEU A 600 -3.11 3.98 36.81
N SER A 601 -2.03 4.75 36.70
CA SER A 601 -1.94 6.10 37.27
C SER A 601 -2.87 7.12 36.62
N ASP A 602 -3.39 6.86 35.41
CA ASP A 602 -4.33 7.75 34.72
C ASP A 602 -5.76 7.64 35.29
N LEU A 603 -6.03 6.64 36.13
CA LEU A 603 -7.37 6.35 36.66
C LEU A 603 -8.12 7.57 37.25
N PRO A 604 -7.49 8.48 38.02
CA PRO A 604 -8.16 9.68 38.51
C PRO A 604 -8.63 10.60 37.37
N GLU A 605 -7.83 10.73 36.32
CA GLU A 605 -8.13 11.59 35.19
C GLU A 605 -9.13 10.94 34.23
N LEU A 606 -9.12 9.61 34.11
CA LEU A 606 -10.17 8.86 33.42
C LEU A 606 -11.53 9.03 34.12
N LEU A 607 -11.57 9.04 35.45
CA LEU A 607 -12.80 9.34 36.20
C LEU A 607 -13.30 10.77 35.96
N ARG A 608 -12.38 11.74 35.81
CA ARG A 608 -12.72 13.11 35.42
C ARG A 608 -13.34 13.15 34.03
N LEU A 609 -12.71 12.52 33.03
CA LEU A 609 -13.23 12.43 31.66
C LEU A 609 -14.59 11.73 31.63
N GLU A 610 -14.77 10.65 32.39
CA GLU A 610 -16.05 9.94 32.51
C GLU A 610 -17.16 10.87 33.04
N ALA A 611 -16.84 11.69 34.05
CA ALA A 611 -17.78 12.65 34.62
C ALA A 611 -18.18 13.77 33.64
N VAL A 612 -17.25 14.16 32.76
CA VAL A 612 -17.46 15.18 31.72
C VAL A 612 -18.22 14.61 30.52
N GLY A 613 -17.91 13.38 30.10
CA GLY A 613 -18.46 12.75 28.91
C GLY A 613 -19.85 12.16 29.06
N TRP A 614 -20.25 11.78 30.28
CA TRP A 614 -21.48 11.01 30.50
C TRP A 614 -22.39 11.60 31.59
N ALA A 615 -23.70 11.44 31.39
CA ALA A 615 -24.70 11.69 32.43
C ALA A 615 -24.48 10.77 33.64
N PRO A 616 -24.83 11.18 34.88
CA PRO A 616 -24.51 10.43 36.10
C PRO A 616 -24.87 8.94 36.08
N HIS A 617 -26.03 8.59 35.50
CA HIS A 617 -26.51 7.20 35.44
C HIS A 617 -25.77 6.34 34.41
N LEU A 618 -24.99 6.93 33.49
CA LEU A 618 -24.22 6.21 32.47
C LEU A 618 -22.75 6.03 32.86
N ARG A 619 -22.24 6.82 33.82
CA ARG A 619 -20.83 6.82 34.21
C ARG A 619 -20.39 5.46 34.77
N LYS A 620 -19.15 5.08 34.47
CA LYS A 620 -18.47 3.96 35.12
C LYS A 620 -17.69 4.41 36.34
N GLY A 621 -17.75 3.58 37.39
CA GLY A 621 -17.03 3.81 38.63
C GLY A 621 -15.57 3.36 38.53
N GLU A 622 -14.80 3.69 39.56
CA GLU A 622 -13.36 3.37 39.65
C GLU A 622 -13.10 1.87 39.44
N LYS A 623 -13.92 1.00 40.05
CA LYS A 623 -13.76 -0.45 39.96
C LYS A 623 -13.84 -0.94 38.51
N GLN A 624 -14.79 -0.44 37.72
CA GLN A 624 -14.97 -0.86 36.33
C GLN A 624 -13.84 -0.32 35.43
N LEU A 625 -13.44 0.94 35.61
CA LEU A 625 -12.33 1.52 34.84
C LEU A 625 -10.99 0.85 35.17
N ARG A 626 -10.70 0.63 36.45
CA ARG A 626 -9.53 -0.13 36.91
C ARG A 626 -9.49 -1.52 36.28
N ARG A 627 -10.61 -2.26 36.37
CA ARG A 627 -10.70 -3.60 35.78
C ARG A 627 -10.38 -3.60 34.29
N ARG A 628 -10.83 -2.58 33.54
CA ARG A 628 -10.52 -2.47 32.12
C ARG A 628 -9.02 -2.28 31.86
N LEU A 629 -8.36 -1.43 32.64
CA LEU A 629 -6.90 -1.24 32.55
C LEU A 629 -6.12 -2.52 32.89
N GLU A 630 -6.62 -3.32 33.83
CA GLU A 630 -5.98 -4.58 34.26
C GLU A 630 -6.23 -5.75 33.30
N VAL A 631 -7.44 -5.86 32.74
CA VAL A 631 -7.82 -6.98 31.84
C VAL A 631 -7.29 -6.78 30.43
N SER A 632 -7.27 -5.55 29.93
CA SER A 632 -6.89 -5.24 28.55
C SER A 632 -5.99 -3.99 28.48
N PRO A 633 -4.78 -4.03 29.08
CA PRO A 633 -3.89 -2.88 29.19
C PRO A 633 -3.47 -2.31 27.82
N THR A 634 -3.49 -3.13 26.76
CA THR A 634 -3.08 -2.75 25.41
C THR A 634 -4.19 -2.18 24.54
N THR A 635 -5.39 -1.96 25.10
CA THR A 635 -6.59 -1.57 24.33
C THR A 635 -7.27 -0.29 24.84
N VAL A 636 -6.63 0.42 25.77
CA VAL A 636 -7.09 1.72 26.27
C VAL A 636 -6.09 2.78 25.85
N PHE A 637 -6.55 3.73 25.04
CA PHE A 637 -5.72 4.80 24.49
C PHE A 637 -6.13 6.13 25.09
N VAL A 638 -5.18 6.87 25.65
CA VAL A 638 -5.40 8.23 26.16
C VAL A 638 -4.74 9.24 25.24
N CYS A 639 -5.39 10.38 25.10
CA CYS A 639 -4.90 11.49 24.32
C CYS A 639 -4.38 12.60 25.23
N GLU A 640 -3.15 13.03 24.98
CA GLU A 640 -2.44 14.03 25.76
C GLU A 640 -2.20 15.31 24.97
N MET A 641 -2.43 16.45 25.62
CA MET A 641 -2.07 17.78 25.13
C MET A 641 -1.58 18.62 26.32
N ASP A 642 -0.45 19.32 26.16
CA ASP A 642 0.16 20.17 27.19
C ASP A 642 0.32 19.52 28.58
N GLY A 643 0.54 18.20 28.61
CA GLY A 643 0.75 17.42 29.84
C GLY A 643 -0.52 16.99 30.57
N GLY A 644 -1.71 17.24 30.02
CA GLY A 644 -3.00 16.77 30.55
C GLY A 644 -3.71 15.79 29.61
N LEU A 645 -4.58 14.92 30.17
CA LEU A 645 -5.43 14.06 29.34
C LEU A 645 -6.65 14.82 28.87
N ILE A 646 -6.86 14.81 27.56
CA ILE A 646 -7.98 15.51 26.92
C ILE A 646 -9.01 14.56 26.31
N ALA A 647 -8.67 13.28 26.12
CA ALA A 647 -9.61 12.28 25.64
C ALA A 647 -9.15 10.86 25.97
N VAL A 648 -10.07 9.91 25.86
CA VAL A 648 -9.82 8.47 25.95
C VAL A 648 -10.63 7.71 24.91
N LEU A 649 -9.99 6.70 24.32
CA LEU A 649 -10.58 5.71 23.42
C LEU A 649 -10.46 4.33 24.07
N TYR A 650 -11.59 3.68 24.27
CA TYR A 650 -11.68 2.31 24.75
C TYR A 650 -12.06 1.38 23.61
N VAL A 651 -11.21 0.39 23.35
CA VAL A 651 -11.50 -0.72 22.44
C VAL A 651 -11.19 -2.05 23.13
N GLN A 652 -11.63 -3.15 22.55
CA GLN A 652 -11.19 -4.49 22.92
C GLN A 652 -11.31 -5.43 21.73
N LYS A 653 -10.63 -6.58 21.79
CA LYS A 653 -10.88 -7.69 20.86
C LYS A 653 -11.84 -8.69 21.48
N ILE A 654 -12.75 -9.22 20.68
CA ILE A 654 -13.70 -10.29 21.03
C ILE A 654 -13.69 -11.38 19.95
N ALA A 655 -14.07 -12.61 20.31
CA ALA A 655 -14.00 -13.76 19.40
C ALA A 655 -14.97 -13.67 18.21
N SER A 656 -16.23 -13.25 18.44
CA SER A 656 -17.26 -13.09 17.42
C SER A 656 -18.33 -12.07 17.86
N LEU A 657 -19.25 -11.71 16.95
CA LEU A 657 -20.41 -10.87 17.28
C LEU A 657 -21.40 -11.55 18.23
N ASP A 658 -21.37 -12.88 18.36
CA ASP A 658 -22.30 -13.61 19.22
C ASP A 658 -22.10 -13.28 20.70
N ALA A 659 -20.88 -12.86 21.08
CA ALA A 659 -20.59 -12.37 22.42
C ALA A 659 -21.50 -11.19 22.81
N ILE A 660 -21.84 -10.33 21.85
CA ILE A 660 -22.63 -9.10 22.09
C ILE A 660 -24.06 -9.39 22.54
N ASP A 661 -24.66 -10.49 22.08
CA ASP A 661 -26.07 -10.80 22.35
C ASP A 661 -26.34 -11.21 23.80
N THR A 662 -25.30 -11.60 24.54
CA THR A 662 -25.41 -12.06 25.92
C THR A 662 -24.68 -11.18 26.93
N GLU A 663 -23.93 -10.18 26.44
CA GLU A 663 -23.14 -9.30 27.27
C GLU A 663 -23.93 -8.09 27.79
N LEU A 664 -23.69 -7.78 29.06
CA LEU A 664 -24.06 -6.49 29.66
C LEU A 664 -22.87 -5.54 29.58
N PHE A 665 -23.12 -4.26 29.30
CA PHE A 665 -22.08 -3.24 29.21
C PHE A 665 -21.22 -3.12 30.48
N GLU A 666 -21.80 -3.41 31.67
CA GLU A 666 -21.05 -3.46 32.93
C GLU A 666 -19.96 -4.55 32.94
N ARG A 667 -20.20 -5.67 32.26
CA ARG A 667 -19.33 -6.84 32.21
C ARG A 667 -18.60 -7.00 30.88
N VAL A 668 -18.65 -5.98 30.01
CA VAL A 668 -18.14 -6.05 28.64
C VAL A 668 -16.65 -6.43 28.55
N SER A 669 -15.87 -6.15 29.58
CA SER A 669 -14.46 -6.57 29.64
C SER A 669 -14.27 -8.07 29.85
N ASP A 670 -15.30 -8.83 30.21
CA ASP A 670 -15.25 -10.29 30.37
C ASP A 670 -15.10 -11.02 29.01
N ALA A 671 -15.60 -10.47 27.90
CA ALA A 671 -15.41 -11.06 26.57
C ALA A 671 -14.09 -10.67 25.88
N HIS A 672 -13.21 -9.93 26.55
CA HIS A 672 -11.91 -9.61 25.95
C HIS A 672 -11.14 -10.90 25.64
N ASP A 673 -10.82 -11.07 24.37
CA ASP A 673 -9.97 -12.13 23.85
C ASP A 673 -8.85 -11.51 23.02
N PRO A 674 -7.58 -11.57 23.47
CA PRO A 674 -6.44 -11.07 22.70
C PRO A 674 -6.30 -11.68 21.29
N ALA A 675 -6.78 -12.91 21.09
CA ALA A 675 -6.82 -13.60 19.80
C ALA A 675 -8.14 -13.38 19.04
N GLY A 676 -9.05 -12.58 19.59
CA GLY A 676 -10.35 -12.28 19.01
C GLY A 676 -10.23 -11.63 17.63
N ARG A 677 -11.16 -12.01 16.73
CA ARG A 677 -11.17 -11.55 15.34
C ARG A 677 -12.00 -10.29 15.09
N VAL A 678 -12.68 -9.80 16.12
CA VAL A 678 -13.51 -8.60 16.04
C VAL A 678 -12.95 -7.55 16.98
N LEU A 679 -12.67 -6.35 16.46
CA LEU A 679 -12.34 -5.21 17.30
C LEU A 679 -13.63 -4.48 17.68
N GLN A 680 -13.95 -4.43 18.96
CA GLN A 680 -15.11 -3.74 19.50
C GLN A 680 -14.70 -2.38 20.04
N LEU A 681 -15.30 -1.32 19.50
CA LEU A 681 -15.20 0.04 20.03
C LEU A 681 -16.23 0.19 21.14
N LEU A 682 -15.74 0.50 22.35
CA LEU A 682 -16.56 0.55 23.57
C LEU A 682 -17.01 1.97 23.90
N ALA A 683 -16.09 2.94 23.86
CA ALA A 683 -16.40 4.34 24.12
C ALA A 683 -15.28 5.26 23.61
N ILE A 684 -15.68 6.47 23.21
CA ILE A 684 -14.80 7.60 22.94
C ILE A 684 -15.29 8.74 23.84
N ILE A 685 -14.40 9.32 24.62
CA ILE A 685 -14.73 10.41 25.53
C ILE A 685 -13.69 11.51 25.33
N GLY A 686 -14.14 12.71 24.99
CA GLY A 686 -13.29 13.89 24.92
C GLY A 686 -13.70 14.92 25.97
N ASP A 687 -12.75 15.72 26.40
CA ASP A 687 -13.01 16.91 27.19
C ASP A 687 -13.96 17.85 26.41
N THR A 688 -14.82 18.56 27.14
CA THR A 688 -15.87 19.40 26.55
C THR A 688 -15.49 20.88 26.49
N THR A 689 -14.28 21.23 26.93
CA THR A 689 -13.70 22.57 26.74
C THR A 689 -13.75 22.97 25.26
N PRO A 690 -14.04 24.25 24.95
CA PRO A 690 -14.14 24.73 23.56
C PRO A 690 -12.89 24.44 22.73
N GLU A 691 -11.71 24.56 23.35
CA GLU A 691 -10.41 24.27 22.72
C GLU A 691 -10.31 22.81 22.26
N VAL A 692 -10.63 21.84 23.13
CA VAL A 692 -10.58 20.42 22.78
C VAL A 692 -11.68 20.04 21.77
N LYS A 693 -12.87 20.64 21.88
CA LYS A 693 -13.95 20.42 20.90
C LYS A 693 -13.56 20.88 19.50
N ALA A 694 -12.85 22.01 19.38
CA ALA A 694 -12.39 22.53 18.10
C ALA A 694 -11.39 21.60 17.39
N LEU A 695 -10.70 20.71 18.12
CA LEU A 695 -9.77 19.74 17.55
C LEU A 695 -10.45 18.57 16.84
N GLY A 696 -11.76 18.36 17.04
CA GLY A 696 -12.47 17.22 16.44
C GLY A 696 -11.97 15.85 16.92
N ILE A 697 -11.43 15.78 18.15
CA ILE A 697 -10.70 14.61 18.67
C ILE A 697 -11.47 13.29 18.61
N GLY A 698 -12.80 13.34 18.77
CA GLY A 698 -13.64 12.14 18.67
C GLY A 698 -13.59 11.50 17.28
N ASN A 699 -13.58 12.31 16.23
CA ASN A 699 -13.43 11.83 14.85
C ASN A 699 -12.04 11.21 14.67
N GLU A 700 -10.98 11.91 15.08
CA GLU A 700 -9.60 11.40 14.97
C GLU A 700 -9.43 10.04 15.67
N LEU A 701 -9.94 9.90 16.90
CA LEU A 701 -9.85 8.65 17.66
C LEU A 701 -10.61 7.49 17.00
N ARG A 702 -11.79 7.76 16.44
CA ARG A 702 -12.51 6.74 15.64
C ARG A 702 -11.69 6.34 14.42
N CYS A 703 -11.18 7.31 13.66
CA CYS A 703 -10.37 7.05 12.47
C CYS A 703 -9.12 6.24 12.81
N PHE A 704 -8.45 6.57 13.91
CA PHE A 704 -7.30 5.83 14.42
C PHE A 704 -7.66 4.38 14.81
N ALA A 705 -8.78 4.16 15.49
CA ALA A 705 -9.24 2.80 15.82
C ALA A 705 -9.49 1.94 14.57
N LEU A 706 -10.11 2.52 13.54
CA LEU A 706 -10.36 1.86 12.26
C LEU A 706 -9.05 1.63 11.49
N HIS A 707 -8.11 2.57 11.58
CA HIS A 707 -6.78 2.43 10.99
C HIS A 707 -5.98 1.30 11.64
N MET A 708 -5.99 1.19 12.98
CA MET A 708 -5.39 0.07 13.70
C MET A 708 -6.00 -1.27 13.29
N ALA A 709 -7.32 -1.35 13.20
CA ALA A 709 -7.99 -2.57 12.75
C ALA A 709 -7.55 -2.97 11.33
N ARG A 710 -7.37 -2.01 10.41
CA ARG A 710 -6.85 -2.26 9.05
C ARG A 710 -5.40 -2.77 9.04
N MET A 711 -4.61 -2.47 10.07
CA MET A 711 -3.22 -2.94 10.18
C MET A 711 -3.11 -4.35 10.77
N ASP A 712 -4.16 -4.85 11.42
CA ASP A 712 -4.14 -6.12 12.15
C ASP A 712 -4.72 -7.26 11.28
N PRO A 713 -3.89 -8.20 10.80
CA PRO A 713 -4.35 -9.30 9.94
C PRO A 713 -5.27 -10.29 10.67
N GLY A 714 -5.32 -10.25 12.01
CA GLY A 714 -6.22 -11.04 12.83
C GLY A 714 -7.63 -10.46 12.95
N VAL A 715 -7.83 -9.19 12.58
CA VAL A 715 -9.13 -8.50 12.69
C VAL A 715 -9.89 -8.56 11.37
N ASP A 716 -11.12 -9.08 11.42
CA ASP A 716 -11.98 -9.19 10.25
C ASP A 716 -12.84 -7.94 10.03
N PHE A 717 -13.34 -7.32 11.10
CA PHE A 717 -14.13 -6.09 11.06
C PHE A 717 -14.15 -5.41 12.43
N VAL A 718 -14.64 -4.18 12.46
CA VAL A 718 -14.86 -3.41 13.69
C VAL A 718 -16.35 -3.34 13.99
N CYS A 719 -16.73 -3.48 15.25
CA CYS A 719 -18.10 -3.26 15.70
C CYS A 719 -18.15 -2.25 16.86
N ALA A 720 -19.34 -1.75 17.15
CA ALA A 720 -19.63 -1.05 18.38
C ALA A 720 -21.08 -1.27 18.76
N VAL A 721 -21.41 -1.25 20.05
CA VAL A 721 -22.80 -1.13 20.50
C VAL A 721 -22.98 0.29 20.98
N THR A 722 -23.61 1.10 20.15
CA THR A 722 -23.83 2.53 20.39
C THR A 722 -25.24 2.79 20.97
N ARG A 723 -25.60 4.05 21.18
CA ARG A 723 -26.92 4.47 21.70
C ARG A 723 -27.58 5.51 20.79
N CYS A 724 -28.87 5.73 20.95
CA CYS A 724 -29.57 6.85 20.31
C CYS A 724 -29.53 8.05 21.26
N SER A 725 -28.79 9.11 20.90
CA SER A 725 -28.69 10.29 21.78
C SER A 725 -29.93 11.17 21.75
N ASP A 726 -30.68 11.15 20.63
CA ASP A 726 -31.78 12.07 20.38
C ASP A 726 -33.16 11.41 20.53
N PHE A 727 -33.18 10.10 20.79
CA PHE A 727 -34.40 9.34 21.01
C PHE A 727 -35.11 9.75 22.31
N ARG A 728 -36.42 9.99 22.24
CA ARG A 728 -37.27 10.39 23.38
C ARG A 728 -38.60 9.60 23.44
N GLY A 729 -38.67 8.43 22.77
CA GLY A 729 -39.89 7.63 22.68
C GLY A 729 -39.98 6.47 23.70
N GLU A 730 -41.01 5.64 23.52
CA GLU A 730 -41.24 4.40 24.26
C GLU A 730 -40.42 3.23 23.68
N GLU A 731 -40.19 2.20 24.48
CA GLU A 731 -39.37 1.03 24.11
C GLU A 731 -39.78 0.40 22.77
N SER A 732 -41.09 0.29 22.52
CA SER A 732 -41.64 -0.28 21.28
C SER A 732 -41.33 0.53 20.01
N GLN A 733 -40.87 1.77 20.15
CA GLN A 733 -40.63 2.71 19.05
C GLN A 733 -39.16 2.77 18.63
N ILE A 734 -38.22 2.24 19.43
CA ILE A 734 -36.79 2.41 19.16
C ILE A 734 -36.36 1.76 17.85
N GLN A 735 -36.90 0.60 17.51
CA GLN A 735 -36.60 -0.07 16.24
C GLN A 735 -37.03 0.81 15.06
N SER A 736 -38.25 1.34 15.09
CA SER A 736 -38.75 2.26 14.05
C SER A 736 -37.91 3.52 13.96
N TYR A 737 -37.45 4.07 15.09
CA TYR A 737 -36.58 5.24 15.12
C TYR A 737 -35.22 4.97 14.46
N VAL A 738 -34.62 3.81 14.75
CA VAL A 738 -33.36 3.39 14.11
C VAL A 738 -33.56 3.14 12.62
N ASP A 739 -34.68 2.53 12.21
CA ASP A 739 -35.01 2.33 10.79
C ASP A 739 -35.25 3.67 10.06
N ASP A 740 -35.88 4.63 10.74
CA ASP A 740 -36.05 5.99 10.24
C ASP A 740 -34.71 6.74 10.13
N HIS A 741 -33.75 6.44 11.01
CA HIS A 741 -32.38 6.93 10.84
C HIS A 741 -31.70 6.33 9.61
N VAL A 742 -31.74 5.00 9.46
CA VAL A 742 -31.12 4.29 8.34
C VAL A 742 -31.72 4.72 7.00
N SER A 743 -33.02 5.03 6.96
CA SER A 743 -33.71 5.54 5.77
C SER A 743 -33.54 7.06 5.55
N GLY A 744 -32.84 7.76 6.45
CA GLY A 744 -32.56 9.20 6.34
C GLY A 744 -33.73 10.12 6.72
N LYS A 745 -34.84 9.58 7.26
CA LYS A 745 -35.98 10.38 7.73
C LYS A 745 -35.68 11.12 9.03
N VAL A 746 -34.83 10.53 9.87
CA VAL A 746 -34.36 11.12 11.13
C VAL A 746 -32.83 11.05 11.14
N VAL A 747 -32.18 11.98 11.83
CA VAL A 747 -30.73 11.92 12.05
C VAL A 747 -30.49 11.91 13.55
N ASP A 748 -30.13 10.75 14.09
CA ASP A 748 -29.61 10.66 15.45
C ASP A 748 -28.12 11.03 15.43
N SER A 749 -27.69 11.86 16.37
CA SER A 749 -26.33 12.38 16.45
C SER A 749 -25.28 11.30 16.64
N THR A 750 -25.56 10.31 17.49
CA THR A 750 -24.57 9.30 17.87
C THR A 750 -24.53 8.17 16.85
N ILE A 751 -25.68 7.75 16.32
CA ILE A 751 -25.69 6.81 15.20
C ILE A 751 -25.08 7.49 13.96
N GLY A 752 -25.47 8.73 13.69
CA GLY A 752 -24.99 9.57 12.58
C GLY A 752 -23.50 9.82 12.60
N PHE A 753 -22.89 10.01 13.79
CA PHE A 753 -21.44 10.03 13.96
C PHE A 753 -20.84 8.81 13.26
N HIS A 754 -21.29 7.60 13.60
CA HIS A 754 -20.72 6.36 13.06
C HIS A 754 -21.11 6.08 11.59
N THR A 755 -22.40 6.19 11.24
CA THR A 755 -22.90 5.87 9.89
C THR A 755 -22.39 6.86 8.85
N GLY A 756 -22.21 8.13 9.23
CA GLY A 756 -21.55 9.16 8.40
C GLY A 756 -20.10 8.84 8.04
N TYR A 757 -19.50 7.83 8.67
CA TYR A 757 -18.15 7.37 8.42
C TYR A 757 -18.10 5.87 8.06
N GLY A 758 -19.16 5.39 7.39
CA GLY A 758 -19.19 4.07 6.76
C GLY A 758 -19.69 2.92 7.64
N ALA A 759 -20.06 3.17 8.90
CA ALA A 759 -20.69 2.13 9.72
C ALA A 759 -22.06 1.74 9.16
N LYS A 760 -22.36 0.45 9.17
CA LYS A 760 -23.69 -0.10 8.87
C LYS A 760 -24.37 -0.45 10.20
N VAL A 761 -25.63 -0.04 10.36
CA VAL A 761 -26.47 -0.51 11.46
C VAL A 761 -26.82 -1.98 11.21
N VAL A 762 -26.60 -2.84 12.22
CA VAL A 762 -26.84 -4.28 12.13
C VAL A 762 -28.17 -4.65 12.78
N LYS A 763 -28.34 -4.30 14.06
CA LYS A 763 -29.57 -4.59 14.85
C LYS A 763 -29.58 -3.78 16.14
N ILE A 764 -30.75 -3.69 16.78
CA ILE A 764 -30.84 -3.29 18.19
C ILE A 764 -30.40 -4.44 19.11
N VAL A 765 -29.91 -4.10 20.30
CA VAL A 765 -29.43 -5.05 21.33
C VAL A 765 -30.16 -4.76 22.64
N PRO A 766 -31.29 -5.44 22.91
CA PRO A 766 -32.08 -5.21 24.12
C PRO A 766 -31.32 -5.60 25.38
N GLY A 767 -31.47 -4.80 26.43
CA GLY A 767 -30.87 -5.07 27.75
C GLY A 767 -29.35 -4.90 27.82
N TYR A 768 -28.69 -4.41 26.75
CA TYR A 768 -27.25 -4.23 26.71
C TYR A 768 -26.72 -3.30 27.80
N ARG A 769 -27.44 -2.20 28.08
CA ARG A 769 -27.02 -1.19 29.07
C ARG A 769 -28.20 -0.80 29.97
N PRO A 770 -28.59 -1.63 30.94
CA PRO A 770 -29.82 -1.42 31.74
C PRO A 770 -29.91 -0.05 32.43
N GLU A 771 -28.76 0.57 32.73
CA GLU A 771 -28.70 1.91 33.30
C GLU A 771 -29.11 3.04 32.33
N ASP A 772 -29.11 2.80 31.01
CA ASP A 772 -29.52 3.76 29.98
C ASP A 772 -31.05 3.85 29.88
N VAL A 773 -31.65 4.53 30.86
CA VAL A 773 -33.11 4.74 30.95
C VAL A 773 -33.67 5.59 29.80
N ASP A 774 -32.82 6.39 29.14
CA ASP A 774 -33.22 7.19 27.96
C ASP A 774 -33.51 6.26 26.77
N ASN A 775 -32.69 5.23 26.57
CA ASN A 775 -32.83 4.23 25.51
C ASN A 775 -33.51 2.92 25.98
N LYS A 776 -34.09 2.90 27.19
CA LYS A 776 -34.75 1.71 27.77
C LYS A 776 -33.80 0.50 27.88
N GLY A 777 -32.53 0.77 28.08
CA GLY A 777 -31.45 -0.22 28.14
C GLY A 777 -31.09 -0.87 26.80
N ILE A 778 -31.63 -0.38 25.69
CA ILE A 778 -31.41 -0.93 24.35
C ILE A 778 -30.22 -0.23 23.68
N GLY A 779 -29.25 -1.02 23.23
CA GLY A 779 -28.14 -0.55 22.40
C GLY A 779 -28.43 -0.71 20.90
N VAL A 780 -27.56 -0.14 20.07
CA VAL A 780 -27.60 -0.28 18.61
C VAL A 780 -26.26 -0.85 18.14
N LEU A 781 -26.25 -2.09 17.65
CA LEU A 781 -25.06 -2.71 17.09
C LEU A 781 -24.79 -2.11 15.71
N ILE A 782 -23.58 -1.58 15.54
CA ILE A 782 -23.04 -1.10 14.27
C ILE A 782 -21.79 -1.89 13.89
N LYS A 783 -21.52 -1.95 12.58
CA LYS A 783 -20.37 -2.66 12.00
C LYS A 783 -19.69 -1.80 10.94
N TYR A 784 -18.37 -1.70 11.01
CA TYR A 784 -17.52 -1.16 9.94
C TYR A 784 -16.93 -2.30 9.13
N ASP A 785 -17.04 -2.20 7.82
CA ASP A 785 -16.25 -3.04 6.93
C ASP A 785 -14.90 -2.37 6.63
N ILE A 786 -13.84 -2.91 7.21
CA ILE A 786 -12.50 -2.34 7.10
C ILE A 786 -11.76 -2.76 5.82
N LYS A 787 -12.29 -3.75 5.08
CA LYS A 787 -11.68 -4.27 3.84
C LYS A 787 -12.31 -3.64 2.60
N GLU A 788 -13.62 -3.33 2.64
CA GLU A 788 -14.35 -2.66 1.53
C GLU A 788 -14.17 -1.13 1.47
N TRP A 789 -13.45 -0.53 2.43
CA TRP A 789 -13.35 0.92 2.62
C TRP A 789 -13.00 1.71 1.35
N LYS A 790 -12.14 1.17 0.47
CA LYS A 790 -11.65 1.87 -0.73
C LYS A 790 -12.58 1.82 -1.96
N ALA A 791 -13.54 0.89 -2.01
CA ALA A 791 -14.33 0.67 -3.22
C ALA A 791 -15.31 1.82 -3.53
N LYS A 792 -15.72 2.60 -2.52
CA LYS A 792 -16.67 3.70 -2.69
C LYS A 792 -16.02 5.02 -3.11
N ASP A 793 -14.80 5.31 -2.64
CA ASP A 793 -14.16 6.62 -2.89
C ASP A 793 -13.44 6.71 -4.23
N GLN A 794 -12.97 5.60 -4.81
CA GLN A 794 -12.48 5.63 -6.20
C GLN A 794 -13.59 5.95 -7.21
N ALA A 795 -14.85 5.62 -6.88
CA ALA A 795 -16.01 5.99 -7.68
C ALA A 795 -16.41 7.47 -7.47
N ALA A 796 -16.23 8.01 -6.26
CA ALA A 796 -16.44 9.42 -5.94
C ALA A 796 -15.37 10.33 -6.56
N ALA A 797 -14.08 9.97 -6.45
CA ALA A 797 -12.97 10.68 -7.10
C ALA A 797 -13.05 10.63 -8.64
N LYS A 798 -13.55 9.53 -9.22
CA LYS A 798 -13.90 9.46 -10.66
C LYS A 798 -15.09 10.35 -11.03
N ARG A 799 -16.03 10.61 -10.12
CA ARG A 799 -17.13 11.55 -10.32
C ARG A 799 -16.63 12.99 -10.25
N GLU A 800 -15.85 13.37 -9.23
CA GLU A 800 -15.26 14.72 -9.07
C GLU A 800 -14.28 15.08 -10.20
N SER A 801 -13.46 14.12 -10.65
CA SER A 801 -12.59 14.29 -11.82
C SER A 801 -13.37 14.53 -13.11
N ARG A 802 -14.53 13.86 -13.30
CA ARG A 802 -15.44 14.11 -14.43
C ARG A 802 -16.16 15.46 -14.33
N THR A 803 -16.40 15.97 -13.12
CA THR A 803 -16.99 17.30 -12.91
C THR A 803 -15.98 18.42 -13.20
N ARG A 804 -14.71 18.28 -12.78
CA ARG A 804 -13.64 19.26 -13.07
C ARG A 804 -13.29 19.39 -14.56
N VAL A 805 -13.20 18.27 -15.30
CA VAL A 805 -12.94 18.31 -16.76
C VAL A 805 -14.08 19.00 -17.54
N ARG A 806 -15.29 19.05 -16.98
CA ARG A 806 -16.42 19.78 -17.56
C ARG A 806 -16.36 21.30 -17.32
N GLN A 807 -15.69 21.76 -16.26
CA GLN A 807 -15.56 23.19 -15.95
C GLN A 807 -14.50 23.89 -16.82
N GLU A 808 -13.46 23.18 -17.27
CA GLU A 808 -12.35 23.78 -18.05
C GLU A 808 -12.68 24.01 -19.55
N GLY A 809 -13.80 23.51 -20.05
CA GLY A 809 -14.24 23.71 -21.44
C GLY A 809 -15.00 25.01 -21.72
N ALA A 810 -15.28 25.83 -20.69
CA ALA A 810 -16.30 26.88 -20.78
C ALA A 810 -15.79 28.30 -20.50
N VAL A 811 -14.61 28.73 -20.98
CA VAL A 811 -14.31 30.17 -21.09
C VAL A 811 -13.49 30.50 -22.34
N ALA A 812 -14.16 30.73 -23.49
CA ALA A 812 -13.72 31.67 -24.53
C ALA A 812 -14.87 31.99 -25.51
N GLY A 813 -15.47 33.19 -25.41
CA GLY A 813 -16.36 33.75 -26.43
C GLY A 813 -17.35 34.80 -25.93
N LYS A 814 -17.03 36.08 -26.12
CA LYS A 814 -17.76 37.27 -25.61
C LYS A 814 -19.04 37.62 -26.41
N GLY A 815 -20.02 38.19 -25.69
CA GLY A 815 -20.64 39.47 -26.08
C GLY A 815 -22.16 39.48 -26.25
N GLY A 816 -22.86 40.26 -25.41
CA GLY A 816 -24.24 40.69 -25.65
C GLY A 816 -24.97 41.16 -24.39
N GLU A 817 -24.90 42.46 -24.12
CA GLU A 817 -25.63 43.13 -23.04
C GLU A 817 -27.16 42.96 -23.17
N GLN A 818 -27.79 42.38 -22.15
CA GLN A 818 -29.12 42.77 -21.70
C GLN A 818 -29.33 42.33 -20.24
N ALA A 819 -29.19 43.33 -19.35
CA ALA A 819 -29.93 43.59 -18.10
C ALA A 819 -30.34 42.37 -17.24
N VAL A 820 -29.62 42.06 -16.16
CA VAL A 820 -29.96 42.48 -14.77
C VAL A 820 -31.30 41.88 -14.29
N ASP A 821 -31.27 40.65 -13.75
CA ASP A 821 -32.21 40.16 -12.70
C ASP A 821 -31.87 38.76 -12.09
N ASP A 822 -30.87 38.02 -12.57
CA ASP A 822 -30.58 36.64 -12.09
C ASP A 822 -29.59 36.52 -10.91
N MET A 823 -29.29 37.61 -10.19
CA MET A 823 -28.24 37.61 -9.15
C MET A 823 -28.85 37.53 -7.73
N ARG A 824 -28.62 36.40 -7.02
CA ARG A 824 -28.81 36.11 -5.55
C ARG A 824 -29.79 34.97 -5.15
N LEU A 825 -30.14 34.03 -6.02
CA LEU A 825 -31.06 32.93 -5.62
C LEU A 825 -30.43 31.94 -4.59
N GLY A 826 -29.12 31.70 -4.64
CA GLY A 826 -28.40 30.88 -3.66
C GLY A 826 -28.35 31.53 -2.28
N LEU A 827 -28.15 32.86 -2.24
CA LEU A 827 -28.13 33.63 -1.00
C LEU A 827 -29.51 33.69 -0.35
N GLU A 828 -30.58 33.82 -1.16
CA GLU A 828 -31.96 33.74 -0.69
C GLU A 828 -32.33 32.36 -0.14
N ILE A 829 -31.85 31.28 -0.75
CA ILE A 829 -32.12 29.91 -0.27
C ILE A 829 -31.36 29.60 1.00
N VAL A 830 -30.06 29.88 1.05
CA VAL A 830 -29.25 29.62 2.24
C VAL A 830 -29.72 30.52 3.38
N GLY A 831 -29.95 31.81 3.12
CA GLY A 831 -30.53 32.74 4.08
C GLY A 831 -31.91 32.30 4.57
N GLY A 832 -32.83 31.98 3.67
CA GLY A 832 -34.18 31.53 4.04
C GLY A 832 -34.20 30.22 4.82
N ILE A 833 -33.32 29.26 4.48
CA ILE A 833 -33.20 27.99 5.22
C ILE A 833 -32.61 28.21 6.60
N MET A 834 -31.61 29.09 6.73
CA MET A 834 -31.00 29.44 8.01
C MET A 834 -31.97 30.19 8.92
N ASP A 835 -32.73 31.14 8.38
CA ASP A 835 -33.81 31.84 9.08
C ASP A 835 -34.87 30.84 9.59
N ASP A 836 -35.29 29.89 8.74
CA ASP A 836 -36.27 28.83 9.05
C ASP A 836 -35.85 27.90 10.20
N ILE A 837 -34.55 27.73 10.44
CA ILE A 837 -34.01 26.89 11.52
C ILE A 837 -33.54 27.72 12.73
N GLY A 838 -33.81 29.02 12.74
CA GLY A 838 -33.59 29.91 13.88
C GLY A 838 -32.26 30.69 13.89
N TYR A 839 -31.55 30.74 12.76
CA TYR A 839 -30.29 31.48 12.62
C TYR A 839 -30.43 32.61 11.60
N PRO A 840 -31.03 33.76 11.98
CA PRO A 840 -31.29 34.84 11.05
C PRO A 840 -30.02 35.44 10.47
N VAL A 841 -29.91 35.47 9.14
CA VAL A 841 -28.70 35.96 8.44
C VAL A 841 -28.83 37.44 8.10
N LYS A 842 -27.87 38.26 8.52
CA LYS A 842 -27.76 39.68 8.13
C LYS A 842 -26.71 39.85 7.02
N GLU A 843 -26.86 40.87 6.17
CA GLU A 843 -25.89 41.14 5.09
C GLU A 843 -24.44 41.34 5.59
N GLU A 844 -24.27 41.82 6.82
CA GLU A 844 -22.96 42.01 7.47
C GLU A 844 -22.31 40.72 8.00
N ASP A 845 -23.05 39.61 8.10
CA ASP A 845 -22.57 38.31 8.64
C ASP A 845 -22.36 37.24 7.54
N LEU A 846 -22.45 37.58 6.24
CA LEU A 846 -22.42 36.58 5.15
C LEU A 846 -21.13 35.77 5.06
N THR A 847 -19.99 36.33 5.46
CA THR A 847 -18.68 35.63 5.50
C THR A 847 -18.38 35.01 6.86
N ARG A 848 -19.31 35.09 7.82
CA ARG A 848 -19.18 34.46 9.13
C ARG A 848 -19.34 32.96 8.98
N GLY A 849 -18.37 32.20 9.46
CA GLY A 849 -18.44 30.74 9.43
C GLY A 849 -19.70 30.22 10.14
N PHE A 850 -20.28 29.11 9.67
CA PHE A 850 -21.53 28.58 10.22
C PHE A 850 -21.45 28.32 11.73
N PHE A 851 -20.35 27.76 12.23
CA PHE A 851 -20.11 27.60 13.67
C PHE A 851 -20.05 28.94 14.44
N GLY A 852 -19.68 30.02 13.76
CA GLY A 852 -19.70 31.38 14.29
C GLY A 852 -21.10 31.87 14.61
N TYR A 853 -22.16 31.28 14.05
CA TYR A 853 -23.56 31.53 14.41
C TYR A 853 -24.01 30.75 15.66
N GLY A 854 -23.12 29.95 16.26
CA GLY A 854 -23.46 29.04 17.36
C GLY A 854 -24.03 27.69 16.90
N MET A 855 -23.99 27.42 15.59
CA MET A 855 -24.41 26.15 15.00
C MET A 855 -23.48 25.01 15.41
N ASP A 856 -24.03 23.82 15.58
CA ASP A 856 -23.26 22.59 15.75
C ASP A 856 -23.26 21.72 14.47
N SER A 857 -22.57 20.58 14.51
CA SER A 857 -22.48 19.69 13.34
C SER A 857 -23.84 19.12 12.90
N LEU A 858 -24.87 19.08 13.76
CA LEU A 858 -26.22 18.64 13.39
C LEU A 858 -26.97 19.72 12.64
N ASP A 859 -26.79 20.98 13.05
CA ASP A 859 -27.36 22.12 12.33
C ASP A 859 -26.82 22.18 10.90
N LEU A 860 -25.53 21.89 10.68
CA LEU A 860 -24.97 21.79 9.32
C LEU A 860 -25.61 20.69 8.48
N VAL A 861 -25.89 19.53 9.09
CA VAL A 861 -26.58 18.42 8.41
C VAL A 861 -28.03 18.79 8.08
N ARG A 862 -28.71 19.51 8.97
CA ARG A 862 -30.09 20.01 8.74
C ARG A 862 -30.13 21.01 7.60
N ILE A 863 -29.19 21.96 7.56
CA ILE A 863 -29.07 22.92 6.46
C ILE A 863 -28.81 22.18 5.15
N ARG A 864 -27.83 21.26 5.10
CA ARG A 864 -27.56 20.43 3.92
C ARG A 864 -28.80 19.71 3.42
N ASN A 865 -29.51 19.02 4.30
CA ASN A 865 -30.68 18.22 3.93
C ASN A 865 -31.83 19.11 3.41
N LYS A 866 -32.05 20.28 4.02
CA LYS A 866 -33.03 21.26 3.55
C LYS A 866 -32.64 21.86 2.20
N ILE A 867 -31.36 22.18 1.99
CA ILE A 867 -30.88 22.66 0.68
C ILE A 867 -31.08 21.56 -0.37
N GLY A 868 -30.71 20.31 -0.06
CA GLY A 868 -30.91 19.18 -0.97
C GLY A 868 -32.38 18.95 -1.32
N ALA A 869 -33.29 19.12 -0.36
CA ALA A 869 -34.73 19.03 -0.59
C ALA A 869 -35.29 20.19 -1.44
N VAL A 870 -34.85 21.43 -1.22
CA VAL A 870 -35.25 22.60 -2.01
C VAL A 870 -34.71 22.52 -3.43
N LEU A 871 -33.52 21.95 -3.62
CA LEU A 871 -32.86 21.81 -4.92
C LEU A 871 -33.20 20.50 -5.64
N GLY A 872 -33.81 19.53 -4.97
CA GLY A 872 -34.13 18.23 -5.52
C GLY A 872 -32.91 17.38 -5.89
N VAL A 873 -31.78 17.60 -5.21
CA VAL A 873 -30.50 16.92 -5.46
C VAL A 873 -29.90 16.37 -4.18
N GLU A 874 -29.12 15.30 -4.30
CA GLU A 874 -28.36 14.74 -3.19
C GLU A 874 -27.02 15.49 -3.07
N LEU A 875 -26.78 16.11 -1.91
CA LEU A 875 -25.62 16.97 -1.68
C LEU A 875 -24.52 16.24 -0.90
N SER A 876 -23.25 16.58 -1.18
CA SER A 876 -22.09 16.01 -0.48
C SER A 876 -22.23 16.14 1.05
N THR A 877 -21.78 15.11 1.77
CA THR A 877 -21.83 15.09 3.24
C THR A 877 -20.93 16.14 3.87
N THR A 878 -19.90 16.60 3.15
CA THR A 878 -18.94 17.63 3.56
C THR A 878 -19.30 19.03 3.06
N LEU A 879 -20.40 19.22 2.33
CA LEU A 879 -20.72 20.48 1.63
C LEU A 879 -20.53 21.74 2.48
N LEU A 880 -21.06 21.77 3.71
CA LEU A 880 -20.95 22.93 4.59
C LEU A 880 -19.62 23.05 5.33
N LEU A 881 -18.74 22.05 5.20
CA LEU A 881 -17.35 22.11 5.63
C LEU A 881 -16.45 22.62 4.50
N ASP A 882 -16.77 22.25 3.27
CA ASP A 882 -16.07 22.67 2.06
C ASP A 882 -16.39 24.13 1.71
N PHE A 883 -17.60 24.60 2.04
CA PHE A 883 -18.05 25.99 1.90
C PHE A 883 -18.53 26.51 3.26
N PRO A 884 -17.62 26.89 4.18
CA PRO A 884 -17.91 27.07 5.60
C PRO A 884 -18.73 28.31 6.00
N ASN A 885 -19.19 29.14 5.07
CA ASN A 885 -20.02 30.32 5.35
C ASN A 885 -21.12 30.55 4.30
N VAL A 886 -22.06 31.46 4.60
CA VAL A 886 -23.25 31.73 3.77
C VAL A 886 -22.87 32.21 2.37
N ALA A 887 -21.88 33.10 2.26
CA ALA A 887 -21.45 33.64 0.98
C ALA A 887 -20.84 32.54 0.09
N GLU A 888 -19.89 31.76 0.62
CA GLU A 888 -19.23 30.68 -0.12
C GLU A 888 -20.19 29.56 -0.52
N LEU A 889 -21.14 29.21 0.36
CA LEU A 889 -22.15 28.20 0.04
C LEU A 889 -23.15 28.73 -1.01
N ALA A 890 -23.58 29.98 -0.90
CA ALA A 890 -24.48 30.60 -1.88
C ALA A 890 -23.82 30.69 -3.27
N ASP A 891 -22.56 31.13 -3.33
CA ASP A 891 -21.80 31.22 -4.58
C ASP A 891 -21.60 29.83 -5.20
N PHE A 892 -21.30 28.80 -4.39
CA PHE A 892 -21.23 27.42 -4.84
C PHE A 892 -22.58 26.93 -5.39
N LEU A 893 -23.69 27.19 -4.70
CA LEU A 893 -25.02 26.77 -5.14
C LEU A 893 -25.48 27.47 -6.41
N ASP A 894 -25.12 28.75 -6.58
CA ASP A 894 -25.40 29.51 -7.80
C ASP A 894 -24.55 29.00 -8.98
N GLN A 895 -23.30 28.56 -8.73
CA GLN A 895 -22.46 27.90 -9.73
C GLN A 895 -22.98 26.49 -10.11
N GLU A 896 -23.39 25.67 -9.14
CA GLU A 896 -23.95 24.34 -9.37
C GLU A 896 -25.31 24.38 -10.10
N ARG A 897 -26.14 25.38 -9.81
CA ARG A 897 -27.42 25.57 -10.52
C ARG A 897 -27.23 26.00 -11.98
N GLY A 898 -26.13 26.65 -12.30
CA GLY A 898 -25.69 26.86 -13.69
C GLY A 898 -25.32 25.55 -14.43
N LEU A 899 -25.22 24.42 -13.73
CA LEU A 899 -24.69 23.14 -14.24
C LEU A 899 -25.70 21.97 -14.23
N GLY A 900 -26.97 22.16 -13.84
CA GLY A 900 -27.92 21.05 -13.66
C GLY A 900 -29.23 21.12 -14.46
N LYS A 901 -29.45 20.17 -15.39
CA LYS A 901 -30.81 19.70 -15.75
C LYS A 901 -30.96 18.19 -15.50
N TYR A 902 -32.05 17.88 -14.80
CA TYR A 902 -32.63 16.57 -14.42
C TYR A 902 -32.59 15.45 -15.47
N GLN A 903 -32.43 14.20 -15.00
CA GLN A 903 -33.35 13.03 -15.10
C GLN A 903 -32.62 11.77 -14.55
N GLY A 904 -33.18 10.90 -13.70
CA GLY A 904 -34.43 10.16 -13.89
C GLY A 904 -34.13 8.87 -14.66
N ALA A 905 -34.12 7.72 -13.97
CA ALA A 905 -33.81 6.41 -14.57
C ALA A 905 -34.76 6.08 -15.75
N ALA A 906 -34.24 6.19 -16.96
CA ALA A 906 -34.77 5.63 -18.20
C ALA A 906 -33.54 5.20 -19.01
N ALA A 907 -33.60 4.01 -19.64
CA ALA A 907 -32.49 3.47 -20.43
C ALA A 907 -31.92 4.56 -21.37
N GLU A 908 -30.69 4.99 -21.10
CA GLU A 908 -30.10 6.09 -21.86
C GLU A 908 -29.96 5.67 -23.31
N ARG A 909 -30.48 6.50 -24.21
CA ARG A 909 -30.27 6.36 -25.65
C ARG A 909 -28.78 6.48 -25.94
N THR A 910 -28.24 5.54 -26.72
CA THR A 910 -26.83 5.58 -27.16
C THR A 910 -26.56 6.84 -27.98
N VAL A 911 -25.30 7.25 -28.16
CA VAL A 911 -24.97 8.46 -28.94
C VAL A 911 -25.55 8.37 -30.35
N TRP A 912 -25.52 7.18 -30.95
CA TRP A 912 -26.12 6.91 -32.26
C TRP A 912 -27.65 7.03 -32.28
N GLU A 913 -28.35 6.77 -31.18
CA GLU A 913 -29.80 6.98 -31.07
C GLU A 913 -30.18 8.47 -30.88
N LYS A 914 -29.20 9.33 -30.61
CA LYS A 914 -29.37 10.78 -30.45
C LYS A 914 -29.03 11.57 -31.73
N LEU A 915 -28.22 11.01 -32.62
CA LEU A 915 -27.86 11.63 -33.89
C LEU A 915 -29.01 11.55 -34.92
N GLU A 916 -29.14 12.58 -35.74
CA GLU A 916 -30.04 12.57 -36.89
C GLU A 916 -29.54 11.62 -37.99
N GLU A 917 -30.44 11.11 -38.83
CA GLU A 917 -30.09 10.22 -39.95
C GLU A 917 -29.04 10.85 -40.88
N SER A 918 -29.10 12.17 -41.06
CA SER A 918 -28.13 12.95 -41.85
C SER A 918 -26.71 12.89 -41.29
N GLU A 919 -26.56 12.94 -39.97
CA GLU A 919 -25.28 12.94 -39.25
C GLU A 919 -24.63 11.56 -39.25
N ILE A 920 -25.42 10.51 -38.97
CA ILE A 920 -24.96 9.11 -39.09
C ILE A 920 -24.55 8.82 -40.54
N GLY A 921 -25.32 9.32 -41.50
CA GLY A 921 -25.02 9.21 -42.91
C GLY A 921 -23.72 9.89 -43.31
N TYR A 922 -23.41 11.04 -42.72
CA TYR A 922 -22.18 11.78 -42.96
C TYR A 922 -20.95 11.08 -42.38
N ILE A 923 -21.06 10.54 -41.16
CA ILE A 923 -19.99 9.78 -40.50
C ILE A 923 -19.63 8.53 -41.32
N LEU A 924 -20.63 7.77 -41.75
CA LEU A 924 -20.40 6.58 -42.59
C LEU A 924 -19.84 6.93 -43.96
N ASP A 925 -20.21 8.07 -44.57
CA ASP A 925 -19.59 8.52 -45.83
C ASP A 925 -18.12 8.87 -45.66
N LYS A 926 -17.74 9.53 -44.55
CA LYS A 926 -16.33 9.78 -44.21
C LYS A 926 -15.57 8.48 -44.08
N LEU A 927 -16.08 7.50 -43.33
CA LEU A 927 -15.43 6.21 -43.13
C LEU A 927 -15.31 5.41 -44.44
N ASN A 928 -16.37 5.36 -45.26
CA ASN A 928 -16.30 4.74 -46.58
C ASN A 928 -15.25 5.40 -47.47
N LYS A 929 -15.18 6.74 -47.47
CA LYS A 929 -14.18 7.48 -48.23
C LYS A 929 -12.77 7.14 -47.76
N PHE A 930 -12.51 7.15 -46.45
CA PHE A 930 -11.22 6.74 -45.89
C PHE A 930 -10.86 5.32 -46.34
N TYR A 931 -11.72 4.34 -46.08
CA TYR A 931 -11.41 2.96 -46.42
C TYR A 931 -11.34 2.69 -47.93
N SER A 932 -11.88 3.55 -48.79
CA SER A 932 -11.73 3.43 -50.25
C SER A 932 -10.39 3.92 -50.81
N LEU A 933 -9.60 4.69 -50.03
CA LEU A 933 -8.33 5.22 -50.53
C LEU A 933 -7.29 4.10 -50.73
N PRO A 934 -6.45 4.19 -51.78
CA PRO A 934 -5.50 3.13 -52.15
C PRO A 934 -4.58 2.71 -50.99
N GLN A 935 -4.06 3.66 -50.20
CA GLN A 935 -3.15 3.34 -49.09
C GLN A 935 -3.78 2.44 -48.02
N TYR A 936 -5.08 2.58 -47.78
CA TYR A 936 -5.79 1.79 -46.78
C TYR A 936 -6.23 0.45 -47.38
N GLN A 937 -6.63 0.42 -48.66
CA GLN A 937 -6.90 -0.85 -49.35
C GLN A 937 -5.65 -1.73 -49.45
N THR A 938 -4.47 -1.16 -49.69
CA THR A 938 -3.20 -1.92 -49.63
C THR A 938 -2.98 -2.48 -48.23
N LYS A 939 -3.09 -1.66 -47.17
CA LYS A 939 -2.90 -2.12 -45.78
C LYS A 939 -3.92 -3.21 -45.38
N ILE A 940 -5.16 -3.11 -45.85
CA ILE A 940 -6.22 -4.12 -45.63
C ILE A 940 -5.86 -5.44 -46.35
N ASN A 941 -5.45 -5.38 -47.61
CA ASN A 941 -5.02 -6.56 -48.38
C ASN A 941 -3.79 -7.23 -47.76
N ASP A 942 -2.78 -6.45 -47.36
CA ASP A 942 -1.56 -6.97 -46.71
C ASP A 942 -1.90 -7.64 -45.37
N THR A 943 -2.85 -7.08 -44.62
CA THR A 943 -3.31 -7.66 -43.35
C THR A 943 -4.05 -8.98 -43.57
N GLU A 944 -4.85 -9.08 -44.63
CA GLU A 944 -5.51 -10.34 -45.03
C GLU A 944 -4.48 -11.40 -45.44
N GLU A 945 -3.49 -11.02 -46.25
CA GLU A 945 -2.44 -11.94 -46.69
C GLU A 945 -1.61 -12.45 -45.49
N LYS A 946 -1.21 -11.57 -44.58
CA LYS A 946 -0.52 -11.93 -43.33
C LYS A 946 -1.35 -12.84 -42.42
N ALA A 947 -2.67 -12.68 -42.42
CA ALA A 947 -3.59 -13.50 -41.64
C ALA A 947 -3.93 -14.84 -42.32
N GLY A 948 -3.56 -15.04 -43.60
CA GLY A 948 -3.92 -16.22 -44.38
C GLY A 948 -5.39 -16.24 -44.84
N GLY A 949 -5.98 -15.06 -45.08
CA GLY A 949 -7.39 -14.87 -45.45
C GLY A 949 -8.24 -14.25 -44.33
N VAL A 950 -9.50 -13.94 -44.64
CA VAL A 950 -10.46 -13.36 -43.67
C VAL A 950 -10.92 -14.43 -42.67
N ASN A 951 -10.23 -14.50 -41.52
CA ASN A 951 -10.51 -15.42 -40.40
C ASN A 951 -10.40 -14.69 -39.04
N GLY A 952 -10.50 -15.41 -37.91
CA GLY A 952 -10.41 -14.79 -36.57
C GLY A 952 -9.10 -14.01 -36.33
N ARG A 953 -7.98 -14.45 -36.91
CA ARG A 953 -6.69 -13.75 -36.83
C ARG A 953 -6.71 -12.43 -37.59
N TYR A 954 -7.34 -12.39 -38.76
CA TYR A 954 -7.55 -11.15 -39.52
C TYR A 954 -8.37 -10.12 -38.73
N LEU A 955 -9.46 -10.57 -38.08
CA LEU A 955 -10.32 -9.70 -37.28
C LEU A 955 -9.57 -9.07 -36.09
N SER A 956 -8.70 -9.84 -35.42
CA SER A 956 -7.85 -9.31 -34.35
C SER A 956 -6.81 -8.31 -34.86
N LEU A 957 -6.13 -8.62 -35.97
CA LEU A 957 -5.10 -7.74 -36.52
C LEU A 957 -5.66 -6.42 -37.08
N ILE A 958 -6.85 -6.46 -37.71
CA ILE A 958 -7.44 -5.27 -38.31
C ILE A 958 -8.06 -4.32 -37.27
N GLN A 959 -8.32 -4.76 -36.03
CA GLN A 959 -8.88 -3.93 -34.96
C GLN A 959 -8.01 -2.72 -34.62
N SER A 960 -6.68 -2.89 -34.53
CA SER A 960 -5.76 -1.79 -34.25
C SER A 960 -5.82 -0.72 -35.35
N PHE A 961 -5.77 -1.16 -36.61
CA PHE A 961 -5.90 -0.28 -37.77
C PHE A 961 -7.26 0.44 -37.82
N ARG A 962 -8.36 -0.26 -37.56
CA ARG A 962 -9.68 0.37 -37.51
C ARG A 962 -9.75 1.41 -36.41
N SER A 963 -9.04 1.22 -35.29
CA SER A 963 -9.10 2.14 -34.14
C SER A 963 -8.41 3.46 -34.43
N GLU A 964 -7.33 3.42 -35.21
CA GLU A 964 -6.69 4.61 -35.76
C GLU A 964 -7.65 5.42 -36.66
N VAL A 965 -8.30 4.76 -37.62
CA VAL A 965 -9.17 5.43 -38.60
C VAL A 965 -10.49 5.88 -37.97
N GLU A 966 -11.21 4.97 -37.32
CA GLU A 966 -12.54 5.25 -36.75
C GLU A 966 -12.47 6.16 -35.53
N GLY A 967 -11.41 6.06 -34.70
CA GLY A 967 -11.24 6.96 -33.56
C GLY A 967 -11.14 8.42 -33.96
N SER A 968 -10.37 8.73 -35.00
CA SER A 968 -10.26 10.10 -35.51
C SER A 968 -11.59 10.65 -36.03
N VAL A 969 -12.38 9.81 -36.72
CA VAL A 969 -13.69 10.21 -37.25
C VAL A 969 -14.72 10.33 -36.14
N PHE A 970 -14.73 9.45 -35.15
CA PHE A 970 -15.67 9.51 -34.03
C PHE A 970 -15.44 10.73 -33.16
N VAL A 971 -14.18 11.08 -32.87
CA VAL A 971 -13.85 12.32 -32.14
C VAL A 971 -14.27 13.56 -32.95
N ALA A 972 -13.97 13.59 -34.25
CA ALA A 972 -14.27 14.74 -35.09
C ALA A 972 -15.78 14.97 -35.37
N ASN A 973 -16.65 14.05 -34.95
CA ASN A 973 -18.10 14.21 -35.08
C ASN A 973 -18.82 13.93 -33.74
N ASP A 974 -18.13 14.15 -32.61
CA ASP A 974 -18.68 14.09 -31.25
C ASP A 974 -19.37 12.75 -30.88
N VAL A 975 -18.97 11.66 -31.54
CA VAL A 975 -19.43 10.30 -31.21
C VAL A 975 -18.74 9.80 -29.93
N ILE A 976 -17.45 10.14 -29.78
CA ILE A 976 -16.65 9.88 -28.57
C ILE A 976 -15.83 11.13 -28.22
N SER A 977 -15.50 11.31 -26.93
CA SER A 977 -14.80 12.51 -26.45
C SER A 977 -13.28 12.50 -26.67
N GLU A 978 -12.68 11.33 -26.81
CA GLU A 978 -11.23 11.14 -26.97
C GLU A 978 -10.96 9.78 -27.65
N PRO A 979 -9.84 9.61 -28.38
CA PRO A 979 -9.56 8.40 -29.15
C PRO A 979 -9.00 7.27 -28.27
N LYS A 980 -9.68 6.94 -27.16
CA LYS A 980 -9.34 5.80 -26.29
C LYS A 980 -9.91 4.49 -26.86
N ALA A 981 -9.13 3.42 -26.77
CA ALA A 981 -9.49 2.11 -27.34
C ALA A 981 -10.87 1.62 -26.85
N GLU A 982 -11.16 1.72 -25.55
CA GLU A 982 -12.44 1.24 -25.00
C GLU A 982 -13.65 2.03 -25.53
N LEU A 983 -13.50 3.36 -25.71
CA LEU A 983 -14.58 4.22 -26.22
C LEU A 983 -14.82 3.98 -27.71
N ILE A 984 -13.76 3.77 -28.50
CA ILE A 984 -13.87 3.46 -29.92
C ILE A 984 -14.57 2.11 -30.11
N GLU A 985 -14.24 1.11 -29.30
CA GLU A 985 -14.87 -0.20 -29.34
C GLU A 985 -16.35 -0.13 -28.92
N GLN A 986 -16.66 0.54 -27.82
CA GLN A 986 -18.04 0.79 -27.40
C GLN A 986 -18.85 1.49 -28.51
N ALA A 987 -18.31 2.55 -29.13
CA ALA A 987 -19.00 3.26 -30.21
C ALA A 987 -19.28 2.37 -31.43
N ARG A 988 -18.42 1.40 -31.74
CA ARG A 988 -18.66 0.42 -32.82
C ARG A 988 -19.80 -0.52 -32.48
N GLU A 989 -19.80 -1.06 -31.25
CA GLU A 989 -20.85 -1.98 -30.80
C GLU A 989 -22.21 -1.28 -30.78
N GLU A 990 -22.24 -0.03 -30.31
CA GLU A 990 -23.45 0.79 -30.32
C GLU A 990 -23.91 1.12 -31.75
N LEU A 991 -23.00 1.45 -32.68
CA LEU A 991 -23.33 1.66 -34.09
C LEU A 991 -23.90 0.38 -34.72
N GLN A 992 -23.28 -0.78 -34.46
CA GLN A 992 -23.75 -2.06 -34.96
C GLN A 992 -25.13 -2.41 -34.40
N SER A 993 -25.35 -2.17 -33.10
CA SER A 993 -26.64 -2.33 -32.44
C SER A 993 -27.70 -1.42 -33.05
N TRP A 994 -27.36 -0.14 -33.29
CA TRP A 994 -28.24 0.83 -33.94
C TRP A 994 -28.60 0.40 -35.37
N ILE A 995 -27.62 -0.05 -36.17
CA ILE A 995 -27.86 -0.54 -37.54
C ILE A 995 -28.75 -1.79 -37.53
N THR A 996 -28.59 -2.67 -36.54
CA THR A 996 -29.40 -3.88 -36.39
C THR A 996 -30.85 -3.54 -36.03
N LYS A 997 -31.04 -2.57 -35.13
CA LYS A 997 -32.35 -2.14 -34.63
C LYS A 997 -33.12 -1.27 -35.64
N ASN A 998 -32.45 -0.30 -36.27
CA ASN A 998 -33.09 0.76 -37.06
C ASN A 998 -32.81 0.63 -38.58
N GLY A 999 -31.87 -0.23 -39.01
CA GLY A 999 -31.42 -0.29 -40.41
C GLY A 999 -32.47 -0.78 -41.42
N LYS A 1000 -33.58 -1.38 -40.98
CA LYS A 1000 -34.73 -1.68 -41.87
C LYS A 1000 -35.48 -0.42 -42.27
N ASP A 1001 -35.60 0.54 -41.36
CA ASP A 1001 -36.34 1.78 -41.55
C ASP A 1001 -35.46 2.87 -42.19
N HIS A 1002 -34.13 2.73 -42.10
CA HIS A 1002 -33.15 3.63 -42.73
C HIS A 1002 -32.26 2.88 -43.77
N PRO A 1003 -32.81 2.48 -44.94
CA PRO A 1003 -32.11 1.63 -45.90
C PRO A 1003 -30.86 2.28 -46.50
N LYS A 1004 -30.81 3.62 -46.58
CA LYS A 1004 -29.62 4.36 -47.06
C LYS A 1004 -28.45 4.28 -46.09
N ILE A 1005 -28.72 4.40 -44.78
CA ILE A 1005 -27.71 4.28 -43.73
C ILE A 1005 -27.17 2.86 -43.63
N ARG A 1006 -28.09 1.88 -43.68
CA ARG A 1006 -27.70 0.46 -43.72
C ARG A 1006 -26.80 0.15 -44.92
N LEU A 1007 -27.12 0.68 -46.11
CA LEU A 1007 -26.28 0.50 -47.30
C LEU A 1007 -24.88 1.08 -47.13
N LYS A 1008 -24.75 2.28 -46.53
CA LYS A 1008 -23.44 2.90 -46.25
C LYS A 1008 -22.62 2.08 -45.26
N TYR A 1009 -23.24 1.58 -44.19
CA TYR A 1009 -22.56 0.69 -43.23
C TYR A 1009 -22.12 -0.62 -43.90
N THR A 1010 -22.98 -1.23 -44.72
CA THR A 1010 -22.63 -2.44 -45.48
C THR A 1010 -21.47 -2.21 -46.45
N ASN A 1011 -21.43 -1.06 -47.12
CA ASN A 1011 -20.30 -0.72 -48.01
C ASN A 1011 -18.99 -0.57 -47.22
N MET A 1012 -19.04 0.01 -46.02
CA MET A 1012 -17.86 0.17 -45.17
C MET A 1012 -17.30 -1.19 -44.76
N MET A 1013 -18.18 -2.11 -44.33
CA MET A 1013 -17.78 -3.46 -43.93
C MET A 1013 -17.25 -4.28 -45.11
N LYS A 1014 -17.77 -4.06 -46.33
CA LYS A 1014 -17.22 -4.65 -47.56
C LYS A 1014 -15.81 -4.13 -47.88
N LEU A 1015 -15.58 -2.82 -47.75
CA LEU A 1015 -14.23 -2.23 -47.95
C LEU A 1015 -13.22 -2.80 -46.95
N LEU A 1016 -13.67 -3.13 -45.73
CA LEU A 1016 -12.89 -3.79 -44.69
C LEU A 1016 -12.81 -5.32 -44.83
N LYS A 1017 -13.48 -5.91 -45.82
CA LYS A 1017 -13.63 -7.37 -46.01
C LYS A 1017 -14.17 -8.11 -44.77
N ILE A 1018 -14.94 -7.43 -43.92
CA ILE A 1018 -15.55 -8.04 -42.72
C ILE A 1018 -16.93 -8.58 -43.12
N PRO A 1019 -17.18 -9.90 -42.98
CA PRO A 1019 -18.48 -10.46 -43.28
C PRO A 1019 -19.51 -9.94 -42.28
N LEU A 1020 -20.62 -9.42 -42.79
CA LEU A 1020 -21.79 -9.14 -41.97
C LEU A 1020 -22.55 -10.45 -41.78
N SER A 1021 -22.80 -10.83 -40.53
CA SER A 1021 -23.81 -11.85 -40.23
C SER A 1021 -25.17 -11.35 -40.72
N ASN A 1022 -25.89 -12.19 -41.48
CA ASN A 1022 -27.21 -11.87 -42.04
C ASN A 1022 -28.23 -11.43 -40.99
#